data_AF-A0A3P9P176-F1
#
_entry.id   AF-A0A3P9P176-F1
#
_cell.length_a   1.000
_cell.length_b   1.000
_cell.length_c   1.000
_cell.angle_alpha   90.00
_cell.angle_beta   90.00
_cell.angle_gamma   90.00
#
_symmetry.space_group_name_H-M   'P 1'
#
loop_
_entity.id
_entity.type
_entity.pdbx_description
1 polymer ?
#
loop_
_entity_poly.entity_id
_entity_poly.type
_entity_poly.pdbx_seq_one_letter_code
_entity_poly.pdbx_strand_id
1 'polypeptide(L)'
;MDIPVILLLIHLTQTQIKALVESTSEKEARCPLGQFPCGNMSQCLPQALQCNGHKDCPNGADEWRCGDNIGLADFIGETLQNRPAISSFLNECFLQEYPESCDCIQTDVKCVEVNLEEVPLVSSNVTWLSLRSNKIQILDDFVFSEYSALERLFLQNNSLQFISKNAFSGLYSLKKLFLSNNLISSLSPGVFKDLSQLEWLMLDHNPLSSLTHETFFGLRSLVFLSMVYTSLQQLPHPSFCQHMPALDWLDLEGNQIQTLNYSILKTCSKLEVLLLMDNRITRIPEDTFQSLWKLGELNLSGNRINELPKNTFKNLSKSLLKLNISYNPLLRIHPSHFNHLTQLQSLALEGIEIPDIQTKMFLPMKNLSHIYFKKFQYCSYAPHVRSCKPNTDGISSFEDLLANMVLRVSVWVMAFITCFGNLLVIGMRSLIRAENNLHAACIKVLCCADCLMGVYLFFVGVFDVKFRGQYNRNALLWMESVECRTIGFLAMLSSEVSVLLLTYLTLEKFLVIVFPFSNLRPGKLQTGVILSSIWLMGFIIAAVPLMNEDVFGNYYGRNGVCFPLHSDRQEKPTSKGYSTGIFLGLNLVAFLVIVFSYSSMFYSIYKTGINATDLRSRLHRDVAVANRFFFIVFSDALCWIPIFLVKILSLLEVEIPDTISSWVVIFILPINSALNPILYTLTTSFFREQVELLLCRWQRRHTLKKDRKSLTSSTIFVETARPQCYHPPAYLQQLSLVEADPRYA
;
A
#
# COMPACT_ATOMS: atom_id res chain seq x y z
N MET A 1 14.36 0.76 -74.08
CA MET A 1 15.64 1.50 -74.20
C MET A 1 15.27 2.82 -74.83
N ASP A 2 15.19 3.88 -74.03
CA ASP A 2 14.99 5.23 -74.54
C ASP A 2 15.93 6.17 -73.77
N ILE A 3 16.59 7.01 -74.55
CA ILE A 3 17.82 7.74 -74.25
C ILE A 3 17.65 9.10 -73.51
N PRO A 4 16.46 9.60 -73.07
CA PRO A 4 16.39 10.92 -72.44
C PRO A 4 16.62 10.93 -70.91
N VAL A 5 16.63 9.78 -70.23
CA VAL A 5 16.76 9.72 -68.75
C VAL A 5 18.20 9.98 -68.28
N ILE A 6 19.19 9.64 -69.11
CA ILE A 6 20.62 9.79 -68.76
C ILE A 6 21.06 11.26 -68.80
N LEU A 7 20.46 12.09 -69.65
CA LEU A 7 20.78 13.53 -69.70
C LEU A 7 20.18 14.33 -68.54
N LEU A 8 19.11 13.86 -67.89
CA LEU A 8 18.50 14.53 -66.73
C LEU A 8 19.25 14.25 -65.41
N LEU A 9 20.07 13.19 -65.36
CA LEU A 9 20.84 12.81 -64.16
C LEU A 9 22.23 13.50 -64.08
N ILE A 10 22.68 14.18 -65.14
CA ILE A 10 24.01 14.84 -65.17
C ILE A 10 23.97 16.25 -64.52
N HIS A 11 22.79 16.77 -64.16
CA HIS A 11 22.64 18.11 -63.58
C HIS A 11 22.16 18.19 -62.12
N LEU A 12 22.01 17.06 -61.42
CA LEU A 12 21.66 17.09 -59.99
C LEU A 12 22.92 17.00 -59.14
N THR A 13 23.16 18.04 -58.35
CA THR A 13 24.26 18.06 -57.37
C THR A 13 23.96 17.09 -56.22
N GLN A 14 25.01 16.53 -55.61
CA GLN A 14 24.93 15.53 -54.53
C GLN A 14 24.08 15.98 -53.33
N THR A 15 23.89 17.29 -53.18
CA THR A 15 23.02 17.96 -52.20
C THR A 15 21.53 17.85 -52.52
N GLN A 16 21.12 17.84 -53.79
CA GLN A 16 19.72 17.69 -54.20
C GLN A 16 19.23 16.24 -54.11
N ILE A 17 20.11 15.26 -54.30
CA ILE A 17 19.80 13.85 -54.04
C ILE A 17 19.63 13.61 -52.52
N LYS A 18 20.39 14.33 -51.68
CA LYS A 18 20.23 14.27 -50.22
C LYS A 18 18.88 14.87 -49.76
N ALA A 19 18.45 15.96 -50.39
CA ALA A 19 17.16 16.61 -50.10
C ALA A 19 15.94 15.78 -50.55
N LEU A 20 16.04 15.03 -51.66
CA LEU A 20 14.94 14.14 -52.11
C LEU A 20 14.85 12.83 -51.31
N VAL A 21 15.94 12.40 -50.67
CA VAL A 21 15.94 11.24 -49.75
C VAL A 21 15.49 11.64 -48.33
N GLU A 22 15.48 12.94 -48.01
CA GLU A 22 15.00 13.46 -46.72
C GLU A 22 13.51 13.87 -46.70
N SER A 23 12.77 13.81 -47.81
CA SER A 23 11.36 14.24 -47.87
C SER A 23 10.31 13.13 -47.90
N THR A 24 10.67 11.86 -47.70
CA THR A 24 9.70 10.76 -47.54
C THR A 24 10.10 9.80 -46.42
N SER A 25 10.18 10.32 -45.20
CA SER A 25 10.06 9.52 -43.98
C SER A 25 9.38 10.39 -42.94
N GLU A 26 8.08 10.16 -42.71
CA GLU A 26 7.51 10.36 -41.39
C GLU A 26 8.37 9.54 -40.42
N LYS A 27 9.37 10.18 -39.84
CA LYS A 27 10.11 9.60 -38.72
C LYS A 27 9.15 9.66 -37.54
N GLU A 28 8.35 8.62 -37.36
CA GLU A 28 8.01 8.20 -36.00
C GLU A 28 9.33 8.24 -35.21
N ALA A 29 9.39 9.08 -34.18
CA ALA A 29 10.53 9.17 -33.30
C ALA A 29 10.72 7.79 -32.66
N ARG A 30 11.54 6.93 -33.28
CA ARG A 30 11.84 5.59 -32.76
C ARG A 30 12.71 5.75 -31.53
N CYS A 31 12.04 5.85 -30.38
CA CYS A 31 12.67 5.80 -29.08
C CYS A 31 13.31 4.42 -28.86
N PRO A 32 14.42 4.33 -28.12
CA PRO A 32 15.00 3.04 -27.73
C PRO A 32 14.01 2.25 -26.86
N LEU A 33 14.14 0.92 -26.85
CA LEU A 33 13.28 0.03 -26.05
C LEU A 33 13.22 0.47 -24.57
N GLY A 34 12.02 0.58 -24.01
CA GLY A 34 11.79 1.11 -22.66
C GLY A 34 11.56 2.62 -22.60
N GLN A 35 11.59 3.33 -23.73
CA GLN A 35 11.26 4.74 -23.82
C GLN A 35 10.15 5.01 -24.85
N PHE A 36 9.34 6.02 -24.57
CA PHE A 36 8.18 6.44 -25.35
C PHE A 36 8.31 7.91 -25.75
N PRO A 37 7.90 8.27 -26.97
CA PRO A 37 8.00 9.65 -27.44
C PRO A 37 7.00 10.56 -26.72
N CYS A 38 7.41 11.82 -26.47
CA CYS A 38 6.55 12.88 -25.97
C CYS A 38 5.58 13.40 -27.06
N GLY A 39 4.69 12.53 -27.54
CA GLY A 39 3.82 12.82 -28.70
C GLY A 39 4.65 12.98 -29.98
N ASN A 40 4.49 14.09 -30.69
CA ASN A 40 5.20 14.35 -31.95
C ASN A 40 6.61 14.94 -31.75
N MET A 41 7.12 14.99 -30.52
CA MET A 41 8.45 15.54 -30.22
C MET A 41 9.52 14.45 -30.33
N SER A 42 10.76 14.84 -30.67
CA SER A 42 11.91 13.92 -30.70
C SER A 42 12.42 13.51 -29.30
N GLN A 43 11.81 14.03 -28.24
CA GLN A 43 12.15 13.68 -26.86
C GLN A 43 11.49 12.36 -26.46
N CYS A 44 12.29 11.46 -25.91
CA CYS A 44 11.84 10.17 -25.42
C CYS A 44 11.88 10.17 -23.89
N LEU A 45 10.81 9.72 -23.25
CA LEU A 45 10.75 9.52 -21.81
C LEU A 45 10.76 8.02 -21.48
N PRO A 46 11.42 7.60 -20.40
CA PRO A 46 11.34 6.22 -19.92
C PRO A 46 9.91 5.85 -19.53
N GLN A 47 9.59 4.55 -19.63
CA GLN A 47 8.29 3.96 -19.25
C GLN A 47 7.77 4.41 -17.88
N ALA A 48 8.66 4.62 -16.91
CA ALA A 48 8.30 4.99 -15.53
C ALA A 48 7.72 6.41 -15.40
N LEU A 49 8.05 7.31 -16.34
CA LEU A 49 7.56 8.68 -16.37
C LEU A 49 6.30 8.83 -17.24
N GLN A 50 5.80 7.73 -17.79
CA GLN A 50 4.51 7.72 -18.49
C GLN A 50 3.41 7.44 -17.46
N CYS A 51 2.32 8.23 -17.51
CA CYS A 51 1.14 8.01 -16.67
C CYS A 51 1.46 7.95 -15.17
N ASN A 52 2.40 8.78 -14.71
CA ASN A 52 2.81 8.87 -13.31
C ASN A 52 2.04 9.98 -12.54
N GLY A 53 1.17 10.74 -13.22
CA GLY A 53 0.42 11.85 -12.65
C GLY A 53 1.17 13.19 -12.65
N HIS A 54 2.38 13.23 -13.22
CA HIS A 54 3.21 14.41 -13.38
C HIS A 54 3.43 14.70 -14.86
N LYS A 55 3.53 15.98 -15.23
CA LYS A 55 3.79 16.38 -16.63
C LYS A 55 5.30 16.53 -16.82
N ASP A 56 5.93 15.46 -17.23
CA ASP A 56 7.36 15.38 -17.55
C ASP A 56 7.63 15.75 -19.02
N CYS A 57 6.66 15.56 -19.91
CA CYS A 57 6.76 16.10 -21.27
C CYS A 57 6.41 17.61 -21.31
N PRO A 58 7.06 18.41 -22.17
CA PRO A 58 6.73 19.84 -22.34
C PRO A 58 5.28 20.10 -22.74
N ASN A 59 4.67 19.16 -23.47
CA ASN A 59 3.28 19.18 -23.91
C ASN A 59 2.32 18.38 -22.99
N GLY A 60 2.84 17.74 -21.94
CA GLY A 60 2.08 16.84 -21.07
C GLY A 60 1.54 15.58 -21.76
N ALA A 61 2.10 15.19 -22.91
CA ALA A 61 1.63 14.04 -23.69
C ALA A 61 1.82 12.69 -22.98
N ASP A 62 2.78 12.62 -22.07
CA ASP A 62 3.03 11.51 -21.15
C ASP A 62 1.82 11.14 -20.29
N GLU A 63 0.97 12.12 -19.96
CA GLU A 63 -0.24 11.93 -19.16
C GLU A 63 -1.52 11.77 -20.00
N TRP A 64 -1.39 11.68 -21.33
CA TRP A 64 -2.53 11.48 -22.22
C TRP A 64 -2.85 10.01 -22.42
N ARG A 65 -4.14 9.67 -22.34
CA ARG A 65 -4.69 8.31 -22.53
C ARG A 65 -4.09 7.28 -21.56
N CYS A 66 -3.95 7.69 -20.30
CA CYS A 66 -3.49 6.82 -19.21
C CYS A 66 -4.61 5.98 -18.56
N GLY A 67 -5.86 6.21 -18.95
CA GLY A 67 -6.98 5.39 -18.51
C GLY A 67 -7.11 4.14 -19.37
N ASP A 68 -7.28 2.99 -18.73
CA ASP A 68 -7.64 1.72 -19.38
C ASP A 68 -9.15 1.67 -19.64
N ASN A 69 -9.61 2.61 -20.47
CA ASN A 69 -11.02 2.78 -20.83
C ASN A 69 -11.45 1.86 -21.98
N ILE A 70 -10.62 0.88 -22.33
CA ILE A 70 -10.88 -0.09 -23.39
C ILE A 70 -12.11 -0.91 -22.99
N GLY A 71 -13.13 -0.93 -23.86
CA GLY A 71 -14.39 -1.63 -23.66
C GLY A 71 -15.52 -0.79 -23.05
N LEU A 72 -15.30 -0.14 -21.90
CA LEU A 72 -16.36 0.55 -21.14
C LEU A 72 -16.78 1.92 -21.71
N ALA A 73 -15.82 2.73 -22.21
CA ALA A 73 -16.09 4.11 -22.58
C ALA A 73 -16.76 4.27 -23.96
N ASP A 74 -16.44 3.39 -24.91
CA ASP A 74 -17.02 3.44 -26.26
C ASP A 74 -18.51 3.03 -26.22
N PHE A 75 -18.86 2.05 -25.38
CA PHE A 75 -20.23 1.55 -25.26
C PHE A 75 -21.17 2.49 -24.48
N ILE A 76 -20.71 3.01 -23.33
CA ILE A 76 -21.52 3.90 -22.48
C ILE A 76 -21.57 5.33 -23.05
N GLY A 77 -20.49 5.78 -23.71
CA GLY A 77 -20.37 7.10 -24.33
C GLY A 77 -21.50 7.37 -25.33
N GLU A 78 -21.75 6.43 -26.25
CA GLU A 78 -22.85 6.55 -27.21
C GLU A 78 -24.24 6.43 -26.55
N THR A 79 -24.34 5.65 -25.47
CA THR A 79 -25.62 5.38 -24.80
C THR A 79 -26.09 6.53 -23.89
N LEU A 80 -25.17 7.23 -23.24
CA LEU A 80 -25.46 8.38 -22.35
C LEU A 80 -25.40 9.74 -23.07
N GLN A 81 -24.63 9.89 -24.17
CA GLN A 81 -24.50 11.15 -24.89
C GLN A 81 -25.58 11.43 -25.94
N ASN A 82 -26.53 10.53 -26.18
CA ASN A 82 -27.75 10.84 -26.93
C ASN A 82 -28.76 11.69 -26.13
N ARG A 83 -28.26 12.68 -25.37
CA ARG A 83 -28.99 13.90 -25.09
C ARG A 83 -28.54 14.94 -26.12
N PRO A 84 -29.37 15.34 -27.09
CA PRO A 84 -29.19 16.69 -27.60
C PRO A 84 -29.46 17.61 -26.40
N ALA A 85 -28.49 18.47 -26.08
CA ALA A 85 -28.71 19.61 -25.22
C ALA A 85 -29.73 20.53 -25.92
N ILE A 86 -31.02 20.22 -25.80
CA ILE A 86 -32.09 21.09 -26.29
C ILE A 86 -32.41 22.09 -25.18
N SER A 87 -31.89 23.29 -25.42
CA SER A 87 -32.43 24.58 -25.01
C SER A 87 -33.88 24.54 -24.48
N SER A 88 -34.03 24.84 -23.19
CA SER A 88 -34.99 25.72 -22.50
C SER A 88 -36.29 26.24 -23.16
N PHE A 89 -36.88 25.60 -24.17
CA PHE A 89 -38.14 26.06 -24.80
C PHE A 89 -38.94 24.89 -25.37
N LEU A 90 -39.56 24.07 -24.50
CA LEU A 90 -40.86 23.38 -24.65
C LEU A 90 -41.04 22.38 -23.49
N ASN A 91 -41.41 22.88 -22.31
CA ASN A 91 -41.76 22.09 -21.12
C ASN A 91 -43.27 21.72 -21.09
N GLU A 92 -43.90 21.55 -22.26
CA GLU A 92 -45.32 21.19 -22.29
C GLU A 92 -45.48 19.67 -22.19
N CYS A 93 -46.38 19.24 -21.30
CA CYS A 93 -46.78 17.85 -21.15
C CYS A 93 -47.87 17.53 -22.18
N PHE A 94 -47.67 16.49 -23.00
CA PHE A 94 -48.65 16.02 -23.99
C PHE A 94 -49.51 14.86 -23.48
N LEU A 95 -49.41 14.52 -22.19
CA LEU A 95 -50.17 13.45 -21.55
C LEU A 95 -51.45 14.00 -20.92
N GLN A 96 -52.56 13.27 -21.08
CA GLN A 96 -53.86 13.67 -20.53
C GLN A 96 -54.02 13.31 -19.04
N GLU A 97 -53.32 12.27 -18.58
CA GLU A 97 -53.47 11.70 -17.23
C GLU A 97 -52.10 11.29 -16.68
N TYR A 98 -51.73 11.85 -15.52
CA TYR A 98 -50.57 11.48 -14.71
C TYR A 98 -50.74 12.02 -13.27
N PRO A 99 -50.08 11.44 -12.24
CA PRO A 99 -50.18 11.93 -10.86
C PRO A 99 -49.55 13.33 -10.68
N GLU A 100 -50.19 14.21 -9.90
CA GLU A 100 -49.67 15.57 -9.62
C GLU A 100 -48.31 15.58 -8.92
N SER A 101 -48.00 14.50 -8.21
CA SER A 101 -46.72 14.31 -7.52
C SER A 101 -45.57 13.89 -8.45
N CYS A 102 -45.84 13.74 -9.75
CA CYS A 102 -44.86 13.39 -10.77
C CYS A 102 -44.62 14.53 -11.77
N ASP A 103 -43.40 14.65 -12.25
CA ASP A 103 -43.04 15.61 -13.29
C ASP A 103 -43.31 15.01 -14.68
N CYS A 104 -43.96 15.78 -15.55
CA CYS A 104 -44.16 15.43 -16.95
C CYS A 104 -43.43 16.40 -17.88
N ILE A 105 -42.67 15.87 -18.85
CA ILE A 105 -42.03 16.64 -19.92
C ILE A 105 -42.30 15.92 -21.23
N GLN A 106 -43.02 16.56 -22.16
CA GLN A 106 -43.47 15.93 -23.42
C GLN A 106 -44.30 14.65 -23.15
N THR A 107 -43.72 13.47 -23.35
CA THR A 107 -44.31 12.16 -23.10
C THR A 107 -43.55 11.36 -22.04
N ASP A 108 -42.65 12.02 -21.31
CA ASP A 108 -41.82 11.43 -20.27
C ASP A 108 -42.39 11.75 -18.88
N VAL A 109 -42.61 10.73 -18.05
CA VAL A 109 -43.13 10.87 -16.69
C VAL A 109 -42.10 10.43 -15.65
N LYS A 110 -41.79 11.32 -14.71
CA LYS A 110 -40.83 11.14 -13.62
C LYS A 110 -41.52 11.20 -12.27
N CYS A 111 -41.68 10.05 -11.63
CA CYS A 111 -42.15 9.90 -10.26
C CYS A 111 -41.00 9.38 -9.38
N VAL A 112 -40.11 10.27 -8.95
CA VAL A 112 -38.91 9.88 -8.17
C VAL A 112 -39.05 10.35 -6.73
N GLU A 113 -38.84 9.45 -5.76
CA GLU A 113 -38.91 9.77 -4.31
C GLU A 113 -40.29 10.24 -3.83
N VAL A 114 -41.35 9.73 -4.46
CA VAL A 114 -42.75 10.12 -4.21
C VAL A 114 -43.44 9.19 -3.20
N ASN A 115 -42.76 8.12 -2.76
CA ASN A 115 -43.28 7.08 -1.86
C ASN A 115 -44.45 6.26 -2.43
N LEU A 116 -44.48 6.03 -3.74
CA LEU A 116 -45.50 5.18 -4.37
C LEU A 116 -45.38 3.72 -3.91
N GLU A 117 -46.49 3.10 -3.53
CA GLU A 117 -46.56 1.68 -3.16
C GLU A 117 -46.99 0.77 -4.33
N GLU A 118 -47.61 1.37 -5.35
CA GLU A 118 -48.10 0.70 -6.55
C GLU A 118 -47.76 1.52 -7.81
N VAL A 119 -47.93 0.91 -8.98
CA VAL A 119 -47.72 1.59 -10.27
C VAL A 119 -48.89 2.56 -10.52
N PRO A 120 -48.64 3.87 -10.72
CA PRO A 120 -49.71 4.83 -10.94
C PRO A 120 -50.34 4.67 -12.34
N LEU A 121 -51.60 5.09 -12.47
CA LEU A 121 -52.27 5.20 -13.76
C LEU A 121 -51.71 6.41 -14.54
N VAL A 122 -51.30 6.18 -15.78
CA VAL A 122 -50.72 7.18 -16.68
C VAL A 122 -51.36 7.04 -18.06
N SER A 123 -51.30 8.07 -18.90
CA SER A 123 -51.76 8.01 -20.29
C SER A 123 -50.96 6.99 -21.15
N SER A 124 -51.63 6.32 -22.09
CA SER A 124 -51.09 5.19 -22.89
C SER A 124 -49.98 5.56 -23.88
N ASN A 125 -49.83 6.84 -24.20
CA ASN A 125 -48.81 7.38 -25.10
C ASN A 125 -47.47 7.70 -24.39
N VAL A 126 -47.31 7.30 -23.12
CA VAL A 126 -46.06 7.48 -22.38
C VAL A 126 -44.90 6.70 -23.03
N THR A 127 -43.79 7.39 -23.29
CA THR A 127 -42.59 6.80 -23.91
C THR A 127 -41.51 6.48 -22.88
N TRP A 128 -41.51 7.20 -21.77
CA TRP A 128 -40.52 7.09 -20.71
C TRP A 128 -41.24 7.17 -19.37
N LEU A 129 -41.05 6.16 -18.52
CA LEU A 129 -41.67 6.10 -17.20
C LEU A 129 -40.61 5.78 -16.15
N SER A 130 -40.41 6.69 -15.20
CA SER A 130 -39.56 6.44 -14.03
C SER A 130 -40.34 6.44 -12.75
N LEU A 131 -40.26 5.29 -12.07
CA LEU A 131 -40.79 5.02 -10.76
C LEU A 131 -39.65 4.69 -9.78
N ARG A 132 -38.45 5.21 -10.03
CA ARG A 132 -37.25 4.99 -9.22
C ARG A 132 -37.41 5.55 -7.79
N SER A 133 -36.79 4.88 -6.81
CA SER A 133 -36.74 5.34 -5.41
C SER A 133 -38.14 5.48 -4.78
N ASN A 134 -39.02 4.51 -5.03
CA ASN A 134 -40.34 4.42 -4.41
C ASN A 134 -40.41 3.18 -3.50
N LYS A 135 -41.62 2.75 -3.12
CA LYS A 135 -41.87 1.65 -2.19
C LYS A 135 -42.67 0.51 -2.84
N ILE A 136 -42.59 0.38 -4.16
CA ILE A 136 -43.35 -0.63 -4.90
C ILE A 136 -42.84 -2.03 -4.52
N GLN A 137 -43.74 -2.94 -4.16
CA GLN A 137 -43.39 -4.29 -3.69
C GLN A 137 -43.75 -5.40 -4.68
N ILE A 138 -44.81 -5.21 -5.47
CA ILE A 138 -45.41 -6.23 -6.33
C ILE A 138 -45.68 -5.62 -7.71
N LEU A 139 -45.41 -6.38 -8.78
CA LEU A 139 -45.89 -6.09 -10.12
C LEU A 139 -46.91 -7.17 -10.53
N ASP A 140 -48.17 -6.78 -10.58
CA ASP A 140 -49.28 -7.66 -10.95
C ASP A 140 -49.32 -7.95 -12.45
N ASP A 141 -50.08 -8.98 -12.82
CA ASP A 141 -50.30 -9.35 -14.22
C ASP A 141 -50.91 -8.19 -15.01
N PHE A 142 -50.35 -7.91 -16.20
CA PHE A 142 -50.83 -6.89 -17.14
C PHE A 142 -50.78 -5.44 -16.63
N VAL A 143 -50.05 -5.13 -15.55
CA VAL A 143 -49.98 -3.77 -14.98
C VAL A 143 -49.49 -2.71 -15.97
N PHE A 144 -48.71 -3.08 -16.98
CA PHE A 144 -48.20 -2.17 -18.02
C PHE A 144 -48.82 -2.40 -19.41
N SER A 145 -49.90 -3.19 -19.54
CA SER A 145 -50.42 -3.61 -20.86
C SER A 145 -50.95 -2.47 -21.72
N GLU A 146 -51.42 -1.38 -21.10
CA GLU A 146 -51.94 -0.19 -21.79
C GLU A 146 -50.81 0.69 -22.38
N TYR A 147 -49.55 0.50 -21.95
CA TYR A 147 -48.42 1.37 -22.29
C TYR A 147 -47.59 0.83 -23.48
N SER A 148 -48.24 0.49 -24.58
CA SER A 148 -47.60 -0.14 -25.75
C SER A 148 -46.51 0.70 -26.43
N ALA A 149 -46.52 2.03 -26.24
CA ALA A 149 -45.51 2.97 -26.75
C ALA A 149 -44.29 3.15 -25.84
N LEU A 150 -44.29 2.54 -24.65
CA LEU A 150 -43.25 2.73 -23.65
C LEU A 150 -41.92 2.15 -24.13
N GLU A 151 -40.89 3.00 -24.21
CA GLU A 151 -39.55 2.62 -24.63
C GLU A 151 -38.59 2.41 -23.45
N ARG A 152 -38.79 3.13 -22.33
CA ARG A 152 -37.88 3.08 -21.18
C ARG A 152 -38.65 3.03 -19.87
N LEU A 153 -38.34 2.03 -19.05
CA LEU A 153 -38.97 1.80 -17.76
C LEU A 153 -37.91 1.71 -16.65
N PHE A 154 -38.03 2.58 -15.65
CA PHE A 154 -37.12 2.67 -14.51
C PHE A 154 -37.84 2.29 -13.22
N LEU A 155 -37.45 1.17 -12.62
CA LEU A 155 -38.01 0.60 -11.40
C LEU A 155 -36.93 0.39 -10.32
N GLN A 156 -35.77 1.04 -10.44
CA GLN A 156 -34.67 0.83 -9.50
C GLN A 156 -34.97 1.39 -8.11
N ASN A 157 -34.27 0.88 -7.09
CA ASN A 157 -34.40 1.35 -5.70
C ASN A 157 -35.86 1.28 -5.21
N ASN A 158 -36.53 0.17 -5.46
CA ASN A 158 -37.85 -0.12 -4.89
C ASN A 158 -37.71 -1.32 -3.93
N SER A 159 -38.84 -1.83 -3.44
CA SER A 159 -38.90 -3.00 -2.57
C SER A 159 -39.50 -4.20 -3.30
N LEU A 160 -39.30 -4.31 -4.63
CA LEU A 160 -39.94 -5.34 -5.45
C LEU A 160 -39.49 -6.73 -5.03
N GLN A 161 -40.42 -7.55 -4.56
CA GLN A 161 -40.18 -8.94 -4.16
C GLN A 161 -40.77 -9.93 -5.17
N PHE A 162 -41.93 -9.59 -5.74
CA PHE A 162 -42.68 -10.45 -6.63
C PHE A 162 -42.99 -9.74 -7.96
N ILE A 163 -42.66 -10.42 -9.06
CA ILE A 163 -43.02 -9.99 -10.41
C ILE A 163 -43.84 -11.11 -11.02
N SER A 164 -45.11 -10.82 -11.32
CA SER A 164 -45.99 -11.79 -11.94
C SER A 164 -45.55 -12.13 -13.36
N LYS A 165 -45.90 -13.34 -13.82
CA LYS A 165 -45.46 -13.88 -15.12
C LYS A 165 -45.83 -12.99 -16.30
N ASN A 166 -46.97 -12.28 -16.25
CA ASN A 166 -47.42 -11.41 -17.34
C ASN A 166 -47.31 -9.92 -16.98
N ALA A 167 -46.51 -9.54 -15.98
CA ALA A 167 -46.38 -8.15 -15.55
C ALA A 167 -45.94 -7.21 -16.69
N PHE A 168 -45.01 -7.65 -17.55
CA PHE A 168 -44.49 -6.88 -18.68
C PHE A 168 -45.17 -7.21 -20.03
N SER A 169 -46.33 -7.88 -20.02
CA SER A 169 -47.02 -8.23 -21.26
C SER A 169 -47.55 -6.96 -21.96
N GLY A 170 -47.47 -6.91 -23.28
CA GLY A 170 -47.90 -5.76 -24.10
C GLY A 170 -46.83 -4.68 -24.36
N LEU A 171 -45.68 -4.76 -23.68
CA LEU A 171 -44.57 -3.80 -23.82
C LEU A 171 -43.65 -4.11 -25.03
N TYR A 172 -44.23 -4.16 -26.24
CA TYR A 172 -43.51 -4.57 -27.45
C TYR A 172 -42.42 -3.57 -27.91
N SER A 173 -42.56 -2.30 -27.55
CA SER A 173 -41.65 -1.20 -27.93
C SER A 173 -40.56 -0.92 -26.89
N LEU A 174 -40.54 -1.67 -25.77
CA LEU A 174 -39.63 -1.40 -24.67
C LEU A 174 -38.20 -1.74 -25.05
N LYS A 175 -37.31 -0.74 -24.96
CA LYS A 175 -35.88 -0.83 -25.29
C LYS A 175 -35.01 -0.96 -24.04
N LYS A 176 -35.38 -0.30 -22.94
CA LYS A 176 -34.57 -0.28 -21.70
C LYS A 176 -35.42 -0.57 -20.46
N LEU A 177 -35.02 -1.58 -19.70
CA LEU A 177 -35.67 -2.00 -18.46
C LEU A 177 -34.65 -2.05 -17.32
N PHE A 178 -34.91 -1.29 -16.27
CA PHE A 178 -34.05 -1.23 -15.11
C PHE A 178 -34.79 -1.67 -13.84
N LEU A 179 -34.31 -2.75 -13.22
CA LEU A 179 -34.87 -3.38 -12.02
C LEU A 179 -33.84 -3.49 -10.88
N SER A 180 -32.71 -2.77 -10.98
CA SER A 180 -31.62 -2.85 -10.01
C SER A 180 -32.00 -2.38 -8.61
N ASN A 181 -31.34 -2.89 -7.57
CA ASN A 181 -31.59 -2.57 -6.15
C ASN A 181 -33.04 -2.80 -5.75
N ASN A 182 -33.49 -4.05 -5.87
CA ASN A 182 -34.78 -4.52 -5.40
C ASN A 182 -34.57 -5.80 -4.56
N LEU A 183 -35.65 -6.52 -4.24
CA LEU A 183 -35.63 -7.74 -3.43
C LEU A 183 -36.11 -8.96 -4.24
N ILE A 184 -35.89 -8.94 -5.56
CA ILE A 184 -36.39 -9.99 -6.46
C ILE A 184 -35.60 -11.27 -6.22
N SER A 185 -36.29 -12.30 -5.73
CA SER A 185 -35.68 -13.59 -5.38
C SER A 185 -35.76 -14.63 -6.50
N SER A 186 -36.68 -14.47 -7.45
CA SER A 186 -36.81 -15.37 -8.60
C SER A 186 -37.58 -14.68 -9.74
N LEU A 187 -37.37 -15.15 -10.97
CA LEU A 187 -38.06 -14.68 -12.16
C LEU A 187 -38.79 -15.84 -12.82
N SER A 188 -40.10 -15.66 -13.06
CA SER A 188 -40.93 -16.66 -13.72
C SER A 188 -40.45 -16.95 -15.16
N PRO A 189 -40.52 -18.20 -15.65
CA PRO A 189 -40.25 -18.54 -17.04
C PRO A 189 -41.08 -17.71 -18.02
N GLY A 190 -40.43 -17.07 -18.99
CA GLY A 190 -41.07 -16.23 -19.99
C GLY A 190 -41.63 -14.89 -19.49
N VAL A 191 -41.19 -14.39 -18.34
CA VAL A 191 -41.59 -13.06 -17.81
C VAL A 191 -41.29 -11.91 -18.78
N PHE A 192 -40.31 -12.10 -19.68
CA PHE A 192 -39.91 -11.12 -20.70
C PHE A 192 -40.37 -11.47 -22.13
N LYS A 193 -41.31 -12.41 -22.31
CA LYS A 193 -41.68 -12.98 -23.63
C LYS A 193 -42.04 -11.96 -24.72
N ASP A 194 -42.69 -10.85 -24.34
CA ASP A 194 -43.19 -9.82 -25.26
C ASP A 194 -42.15 -8.72 -25.55
N LEU A 195 -41.05 -8.68 -24.79
CA LEU A 195 -40.03 -7.63 -24.83
C LEU A 195 -39.03 -7.81 -25.99
N SER A 196 -39.56 -7.98 -27.20
CA SER A 196 -38.75 -8.35 -28.38
C SER A 196 -37.77 -7.27 -28.86
N GLN A 197 -38.03 -6.00 -28.53
CA GLN A 197 -37.16 -4.85 -28.83
C GLN A 197 -36.26 -4.43 -27.66
N LEU A 198 -36.25 -5.19 -26.56
CA LEU A 198 -35.43 -4.84 -25.40
C LEU A 198 -33.96 -4.98 -25.73
N GLU A 199 -33.22 -3.88 -25.59
CA GLU A 199 -31.78 -3.79 -25.84
C GLU A 199 -30.99 -3.84 -24.52
N TRP A 200 -31.55 -3.27 -23.44
CA TRP A 200 -30.87 -3.12 -22.15
C TRP A 200 -31.71 -3.66 -21.00
N LEU A 201 -31.15 -4.60 -20.24
CA LEU A 201 -31.75 -5.17 -19.04
C LEU A 201 -30.76 -5.12 -17.87
N MET A 202 -31.15 -4.42 -16.79
CA MET A 202 -30.37 -4.35 -15.54
C MET A 202 -31.15 -4.96 -14.38
N LEU A 203 -30.56 -5.97 -13.74
CA LEU A 203 -31.13 -6.74 -12.63
C LEU A 203 -30.23 -6.71 -11.38
N ASP A 204 -29.26 -5.80 -11.33
CA ASP A 204 -28.21 -5.79 -10.31
C ASP A 204 -28.76 -5.67 -8.90
N HIS A 205 -28.03 -6.19 -7.92
CA HIS A 205 -28.37 -6.12 -6.50
C HIS A 205 -29.79 -6.65 -6.22
N ASN A 206 -30.10 -7.83 -6.74
CA ASN A 206 -31.32 -8.58 -6.46
C ASN A 206 -30.96 -10.02 -6.05
N PRO A 207 -31.55 -10.60 -4.98
CA PRO A 207 -31.19 -11.93 -4.48
C PRO A 207 -31.72 -13.11 -5.33
N LEU A 208 -31.48 -13.12 -6.65
CA LEU A 208 -32.09 -14.05 -7.61
C LEU A 208 -31.77 -15.53 -7.36
N SER A 209 -30.58 -15.87 -6.85
CA SER A 209 -30.11 -17.23 -6.52
C SER A 209 -30.00 -18.25 -7.68
N SER A 210 -30.98 -18.34 -8.58
CA SER A 210 -31.04 -19.26 -9.72
C SER A 210 -31.88 -18.70 -10.88
N LEU A 211 -31.57 -19.16 -12.10
CA LEU A 211 -32.28 -18.79 -13.33
C LEU A 211 -32.64 -20.05 -14.11
N THR A 212 -33.74 -20.00 -14.86
CA THR A 212 -34.17 -21.09 -15.74
C THR A 212 -33.80 -20.79 -17.19
N HIS A 213 -33.70 -21.82 -18.03
CA HIS A 213 -33.40 -21.67 -19.47
C HIS A 213 -34.43 -20.80 -20.23
N GLU A 214 -35.66 -20.72 -19.71
CA GLU A 214 -36.77 -19.96 -20.30
C GLU A 214 -36.95 -18.56 -19.70
N THR A 215 -36.15 -18.17 -18.70
CA THR A 215 -36.29 -16.86 -18.05
C THR A 215 -36.12 -15.71 -19.05
N PHE A 216 -35.18 -15.81 -19.98
CA PHE A 216 -34.89 -14.79 -21.01
C PHE A 216 -35.60 -15.04 -22.35
N PHE A 217 -36.62 -15.90 -22.38
CA PHE A 217 -37.37 -16.18 -23.60
C PHE A 217 -37.97 -14.89 -24.17
N GLY A 218 -37.77 -14.64 -25.47
CA GLY A 218 -38.32 -13.47 -26.19
C GLY A 218 -37.32 -12.32 -26.42
N LEU A 219 -36.20 -12.28 -25.70
CA LEU A 219 -35.23 -11.18 -25.71
C LEU A 219 -34.28 -11.15 -26.93
N ARG A 220 -34.85 -11.09 -28.14
CA ARG A 220 -34.11 -11.23 -29.41
C ARG A 220 -33.16 -10.08 -29.72
N SER A 221 -33.45 -8.89 -29.21
CA SER A 221 -32.69 -7.66 -29.49
C SER A 221 -31.77 -7.25 -28.34
N LEU A 222 -31.66 -8.09 -27.29
CA LEU A 222 -30.90 -7.71 -26.09
C LEU A 222 -29.42 -7.63 -26.41
N VAL A 223 -28.83 -6.47 -26.12
CA VAL A 223 -27.41 -6.15 -26.34
C VAL A 223 -26.67 -6.15 -25.00
N PHE A 224 -27.30 -5.61 -23.95
CA PHE A 224 -26.70 -5.45 -22.62
C PHE A 224 -27.52 -6.17 -21.55
N LEU A 225 -26.86 -7.08 -20.82
CA LEU A 225 -27.42 -7.75 -19.66
C LEU A 225 -26.48 -7.61 -18.47
N SER A 226 -27.00 -7.02 -17.39
CA SER A 226 -26.28 -6.87 -16.12
C SER A 226 -27.04 -7.55 -14.99
N MET A 227 -26.35 -8.45 -14.28
CA MET A 227 -26.85 -9.17 -13.11
C MET A 227 -25.81 -9.18 -11.99
N VAL A 228 -25.28 -7.99 -11.68
CA VAL A 228 -24.20 -7.80 -10.70
C VAL A 228 -24.72 -7.99 -9.28
N TYR A 229 -23.96 -8.68 -8.42
CA TYR A 229 -24.34 -9.01 -7.04
C TYR A 229 -25.74 -9.64 -6.90
N THR A 230 -26.06 -10.62 -7.76
CA THR A 230 -27.36 -11.32 -7.73
C THR A 230 -27.36 -12.69 -7.03
N SER A 231 -26.23 -13.04 -6.40
CA SER A 231 -26.01 -14.31 -5.69
C SER A 231 -26.21 -15.57 -6.56
N LEU A 232 -26.05 -15.45 -7.88
CA LEU A 232 -26.20 -16.59 -8.80
C LEU A 232 -25.11 -17.64 -8.56
N GLN A 233 -25.52 -18.89 -8.35
CA GLN A 233 -24.56 -19.99 -8.16
C GLN A 233 -24.14 -20.65 -9.48
N GLN A 234 -25.00 -20.63 -10.49
CA GLN A 234 -24.79 -21.25 -11.79
C GLN A 234 -25.59 -20.51 -12.87
N LEU A 235 -25.11 -20.56 -14.11
CA LEU A 235 -25.85 -20.09 -15.28
C LEU A 235 -26.73 -21.22 -15.85
N PRO A 236 -27.88 -20.89 -16.47
CA PRO A 236 -28.72 -21.85 -17.18
C PRO A 236 -27.94 -22.69 -18.20
N HIS A 237 -28.21 -24.00 -18.20
CA HIS A 237 -27.58 -24.98 -19.09
C HIS A 237 -28.64 -25.83 -19.82
N PRO A 238 -28.45 -26.17 -21.11
CA PRO A 238 -27.38 -25.70 -22.03
C PRO A 238 -27.70 -24.34 -22.66
N SER A 239 -26.69 -23.66 -23.24
CA SER A 239 -26.87 -22.50 -24.16
C SER A 239 -27.54 -21.24 -23.60
N PHE A 240 -26.89 -20.55 -22.67
CA PHE A 240 -27.39 -19.31 -22.04
C PHE A 240 -27.91 -18.25 -23.03
N CYS A 241 -27.19 -18.01 -24.14
CA CYS A 241 -27.55 -16.98 -25.12
C CYS A 241 -28.55 -17.46 -26.20
N GLN A 242 -29.17 -18.64 -26.07
CA GLN A 242 -30.09 -19.16 -27.09
C GLN A 242 -31.26 -18.20 -27.38
N HIS A 243 -31.79 -17.58 -26.34
CA HIS A 243 -32.90 -16.61 -26.45
C HIS A 243 -32.43 -15.16 -26.60
N MET A 244 -31.12 -14.91 -26.53
CA MET A 244 -30.48 -13.59 -26.61
C MET A 244 -29.34 -13.60 -27.65
N PRO A 245 -29.64 -13.84 -28.94
CA PRO A 245 -28.60 -14.01 -29.97
C PRO A 245 -27.86 -12.72 -30.34
N ALA A 246 -28.37 -11.56 -29.90
CA ALA A 246 -27.77 -10.24 -30.12
C ALA A 246 -26.88 -9.78 -28.95
N LEU A 247 -26.74 -10.60 -27.90
CA LEU A 247 -26.06 -10.20 -26.67
C LEU A 247 -24.58 -9.91 -26.93
N ASP A 248 -24.18 -8.72 -26.50
CA ASP A 248 -22.86 -8.15 -26.73
C ASP A 248 -22.10 -7.96 -25.41
N TRP A 249 -22.80 -7.47 -24.39
CA TRP A 249 -22.27 -7.24 -23.06
C TRP A 249 -22.99 -8.10 -22.01
N LEU A 250 -22.22 -8.89 -21.27
CA LEU A 250 -22.71 -9.68 -20.15
C LEU A 250 -21.90 -9.38 -18.88
N ASP A 251 -22.58 -8.80 -17.89
CA ASP A 251 -22.02 -8.53 -16.58
C ASP A 251 -22.60 -9.44 -15.49
N LEU A 252 -21.72 -10.21 -14.88
CA LEU A 252 -21.99 -11.20 -13.84
C LEU A 252 -21.08 -10.99 -12.61
N GLU A 253 -20.55 -9.78 -12.41
CA GLU A 253 -19.73 -9.42 -11.27
C GLU A 253 -20.40 -9.77 -9.92
N GLY A 254 -19.58 -10.22 -8.95
CA GLY A 254 -20.03 -10.36 -7.56
C GLY A 254 -21.04 -11.49 -7.32
N ASN A 255 -21.06 -12.50 -8.18
CA ASN A 255 -21.91 -13.68 -8.04
C ASN A 255 -21.18 -14.85 -7.37
N GLN A 256 -21.81 -16.02 -7.35
CA GLN A 256 -21.28 -17.23 -6.70
C GLN A 256 -21.03 -18.36 -7.71
N ILE A 257 -20.74 -18.00 -8.96
CA ILE A 257 -20.57 -18.96 -10.07
C ILE A 257 -19.32 -19.81 -9.83
N GLN A 258 -19.47 -21.14 -9.87
CA GLN A 258 -18.37 -22.07 -9.58
C GLN A 258 -17.73 -22.69 -10.83
N THR A 259 -18.51 -22.89 -11.88
CA THR A 259 -18.10 -23.60 -13.09
C THR A 259 -18.56 -22.84 -14.34
N LEU A 260 -17.70 -22.84 -15.36
CA LEU A 260 -17.98 -22.27 -16.66
C LEU A 260 -17.50 -23.26 -17.72
N ASN A 261 -18.39 -23.70 -18.60
CA ASN A 261 -18.12 -24.73 -19.61
C ASN A 261 -18.55 -24.25 -21.00
N TYR A 262 -17.93 -24.79 -22.04
CA TYR A 262 -18.26 -24.52 -23.45
C TYR A 262 -19.76 -24.61 -23.76
N SER A 263 -20.45 -25.61 -23.20
CA SER A 263 -21.88 -25.86 -23.44
C SER A 263 -22.80 -24.75 -22.93
N ILE A 264 -22.37 -23.95 -21.95
CA ILE A 264 -23.12 -22.79 -21.44
C ILE A 264 -23.02 -21.63 -22.44
N LEU A 265 -21.81 -21.37 -22.96
CA LEU A 265 -21.49 -20.22 -23.81
C LEU A 265 -21.56 -20.50 -25.32
N LYS A 266 -21.95 -21.72 -25.71
CA LYS A 266 -21.94 -22.19 -27.11
C LYS A 266 -22.67 -21.25 -28.08
N THR A 267 -23.78 -20.64 -27.65
CA THR A 267 -24.62 -19.75 -28.48
C THR A 267 -24.25 -18.27 -28.39
N CYS A 268 -23.30 -17.88 -27.55
CA CYS A 268 -22.93 -16.49 -27.29
C CYS A 268 -21.91 -15.95 -28.31
N SER A 269 -22.16 -16.13 -29.61
CA SER A 269 -21.18 -15.85 -30.66
C SER A 269 -20.93 -14.36 -30.94
N LYS A 270 -21.84 -13.48 -30.51
CA LYS A 270 -21.72 -12.03 -30.69
C LYS A 270 -21.12 -11.28 -29.49
N LEU A 271 -20.86 -11.98 -28.39
CA LEU A 271 -20.43 -11.35 -27.14
C LEU A 271 -19.05 -10.69 -27.30
N GLU A 272 -18.95 -9.39 -27.06
CA GLU A 272 -17.70 -8.63 -27.04
C GLU A 272 -17.19 -8.41 -25.61
N VAL A 273 -18.06 -8.32 -24.60
CA VAL A 273 -17.67 -8.08 -23.19
C VAL A 273 -18.24 -9.14 -22.26
N LEU A 274 -17.36 -9.81 -21.51
CA LEU A 274 -17.72 -10.79 -20.48
C LEU A 274 -17.04 -10.46 -19.15
N LEU A 275 -17.83 -10.02 -18.18
CA LEU A 275 -17.37 -9.70 -16.83
C LEU A 275 -17.83 -10.77 -15.85
N LEU A 276 -16.87 -11.46 -15.25
CA LEU A 276 -17.06 -12.55 -14.29
C LEU A 276 -16.23 -12.31 -13.02
N MET A 277 -15.89 -11.06 -12.74
CA MET A 277 -15.09 -10.72 -11.56
C MET A 277 -15.82 -11.05 -10.25
N ASP A 278 -15.06 -11.30 -9.20
CA ASP A 278 -15.55 -11.60 -7.85
C ASP A 278 -16.58 -12.74 -7.80
N ASN A 279 -16.29 -13.82 -8.54
CA ASN A 279 -17.04 -15.07 -8.52
C ASN A 279 -16.26 -16.18 -7.76
N ARG A 280 -16.72 -17.43 -7.86
CA ARG A 280 -16.09 -18.59 -7.19
C ARG A 280 -15.57 -19.62 -8.19
N ILE A 281 -15.17 -19.18 -9.39
CA ILE A 281 -14.73 -20.08 -10.46
C ILE A 281 -13.42 -20.74 -10.05
N THR A 282 -13.40 -22.08 -10.06
CA THR A 282 -12.24 -22.87 -9.60
C THR A 282 -11.37 -23.38 -10.75
N ARG A 283 -12.00 -23.73 -11.87
CA ARG A 283 -11.34 -24.31 -13.05
C ARG A 283 -12.02 -23.80 -14.31
N ILE A 284 -11.22 -23.56 -15.34
CA ILE A 284 -11.67 -23.24 -16.69
C ILE A 284 -11.26 -24.42 -17.58
N PRO A 285 -12.19 -25.30 -17.99
CA PRO A 285 -11.92 -26.37 -18.93
C PRO A 285 -11.36 -25.87 -20.27
N GLU A 286 -10.68 -26.75 -20.98
CA GLU A 286 -10.25 -26.47 -22.36
C GLU A 286 -11.45 -26.12 -23.24
N ASP A 287 -11.22 -25.24 -24.22
CA ASP A 287 -12.21 -24.79 -25.21
C ASP A 287 -13.46 -24.08 -24.65
N THR A 288 -13.50 -23.73 -23.36
CA THR A 288 -14.62 -22.99 -22.73
C THR A 288 -15.04 -21.74 -23.51
N PHE A 289 -14.07 -21.01 -24.07
CA PHE A 289 -14.29 -19.78 -24.82
C PHE A 289 -14.27 -19.95 -26.35
N GLN A 290 -14.34 -21.18 -26.87
CA GLN A 290 -14.21 -21.45 -28.31
C GLN A 290 -15.26 -20.75 -29.18
N SER A 291 -16.48 -20.59 -28.67
CA SER A 291 -17.59 -19.93 -29.39
C SER A 291 -17.50 -18.41 -29.41
N LEU A 292 -16.68 -17.79 -28.56
CA LEU A 292 -16.64 -16.34 -28.33
C LEU A 292 -15.63 -15.63 -29.23
N TRP A 293 -15.72 -15.82 -30.54
CA TRP A 293 -14.75 -15.30 -31.52
C TRP A 293 -14.76 -13.76 -31.68
N LYS A 294 -15.75 -13.08 -31.09
CA LYS A 294 -15.84 -11.61 -31.03
C LYS A 294 -15.35 -11.00 -29.71
N LEU A 295 -15.05 -11.82 -28.70
CA LEU A 295 -14.78 -11.32 -27.36
C LEU A 295 -13.57 -10.39 -27.33
N GLY A 296 -13.81 -9.14 -26.97
CA GLY A 296 -12.84 -8.07 -26.82
C GLY A 296 -12.37 -7.89 -25.37
N GLU A 297 -13.26 -8.03 -24.38
CA GLU A 297 -12.94 -7.90 -22.97
C GLU A 297 -13.36 -9.13 -22.17
N LEU A 298 -12.41 -9.70 -21.44
CA LEU A 298 -12.64 -10.82 -20.52
C LEU A 298 -12.08 -10.47 -19.15
N ASN A 299 -12.97 -10.37 -18.16
CA ASN A 299 -12.58 -10.17 -16.78
C ASN A 299 -12.92 -11.39 -15.91
N LEU A 300 -11.90 -12.03 -15.37
CA LEU A 300 -11.95 -13.19 -14.47
C LEU A 300 -11.31 -12.87 -13.11
N SER A 301 -11.11 -11.59 -12.76
CA SER A 301 -10.44 -11.21 -11.52
C SER A 301 -11.19 -11.66 -10.27
N GLY A 302 -10.49 -11.85 -9.15
CA GLY A 302 -11.14 -12.14 -7.86
C GLY A 302 -11.86 -13.50 -7.81
N ASN A 303 -11.44 -14.46 -8.64
CA ASN A 303 -11.95 -15.82 -8.64
C ASN A 303 -11.01 -16.77 -7.84
N ARG A 304 -11.26 -18.09 -7.93
CA ARG A 304 -10.47 -19.12 -7.22
C ARG A 304 -9.75 -20.04 -8.21
N ILE A 305 -9.27 -19.50 -9.33
CA ILE A 305 -8.64 -20.26 -10.39
C ILE A 305 -7.22 -20.65 -9.97
N ASN A 306 -6.94 -21.94 -9.88
CA ASN A 306 -5.63 -22.47 -9.48
C ASN A 306 -4.70 -22.74 -10.68
N GLU A 307 -5.28 -23.14 -11.81
CA GLU A 307 -4.57 -23.54 -13.03
C GLU A 307 -5.35 -23.07 -14.26
N LEU A 308 -4.60 -22.63 -15.28
CA LEU A 308 -5.11 -22.33 -16.62
C LEU A 308 -4.52 -23.34 -17.62
N PRO A 309 -5.35 -24.06 -18.39
CA PRO A 309 -4.87 -24.90 -19.48
C PRO A 309 -4.08 -24.12 -20.54
N LYS A 310 -3.16 -24.82 -21.23
CA LYS A 310 -2.19 -24.18 -22.16
C LYS A 310 -2.83 -23.38 -23.30
N ASN A 311 -4.03 -23.76 -23.71
CA ASN A 311 -4.71 -23.20 -24.90
C ASN A 311 -6.00 -22.45 -24.57
N THR A 312 -6.25 -22.11 -23.30
CA THR A 312 -7.52 -21.48 -22.85
C THR A 312 -7.92 -20.26 -23.69
N PHE A 313 -6.96 -19.40 -24.05
CA PHE A 313 -7.22 -18.16 -24.79
C PHE A 313 -6.87 -18.23 -26.28
N LYS A 314 -6.51 -19.41 -26.81
CA LYS A 314 -6.05 -19.55 -28.21
C LYS A 314 -7.10 -19.08 -29.22
N ASN A 315 -8.36 -19.41 -28.98
CA ASN A 315 -9.48 -19.07 -29.87
C ASN A 315 -9.86 -17.59 -29.82
N LEU A 316 -9.43 -16.87 -28.77
CA LEU A 316 -9.68 -15.43 -28.57
C LEU A 316 -8.55 -14.54 -29.15
N SER A 317 -7.53 -15.16 -29.75
CA SER A 317 -6.29 -14.50 -30.21
C SER A 317 -6.45 -13.30 -31.12
N LYS A 318 -7.53 -13.25 -31.90
CA LYS A 318 -7.79 -12.18 -32.89
C LYS A 318 -8.70 -11.08 -32.37
N SER A 319 -9.52 -11.35 -31.37
CA SER A 319 -10.55 -10.44 -30.88
C SER A 319 -10.18 -9.80 -29.54
N LEU A 320 -9.47 -10.51 -28.67
CA LEU A 320 -9.27 -10.09 -27.30
C LEU A 320 -8.33 -8.89 -27.20
N LEU A 321 -8.86 -7.79 -26.66
CA LEU A 321 -8.17 -6.52 -26.42
C LEU A 321 -7.80 -6.36 -24.94
N LYS A 322 -8.66 -6.82 -24.03
CA LYS A 322 -8.48 -6.67 -22.59
C LYS A 322 -8.69 -7.99 -21.86
N LEU A 323 -7.69 -8.38 -21.07
CA LEU A 323 -7.72 -9.59 -20.27
C LEU A 323 -7.34 -9.26 -18.83
N ASN A 324 -8.24 -9.57 -17.91
CA ASN A 324 -7.98 -9.46 -16.49
C ASN A 324 -8.13 -10.83 -15.82
N ILE A 325 -7.05 -11.33 -15.22
CA ILE A 325 -7.03 -12.58 -14.44
C ILE A 325 -6.52 -12.35 -13.01
N SER A 326 -6.46 -11.09 -12.57
CA SER A 326 -5.87 -10.70 -11.28
C SER A 326 -6.56 -11.35 -10.08
N TYR A 327 -5.89 -11.35 -8.93
CA TYR A 327 -6.40 -11.86 -7.65
C TYR A 327 -6.93 -13.30 -7.72
N ASN A 328 -6.33 -14.13 -8.58
CA ASN A 328 -6.54 -15.57 -8.60
C ASN A 328 -5.33 -16.31 -7.99
N PRO A 329 -5.52 -17.40 -7.24
CA PRO A 329 -4.45 -18.21 -6.64
C PRO A 329 -3.71 -19.08 -7.68
N LEU A 330 -3.30 -18.50 -8.80
CA LEU A 330 -2.61 -19.20 -9.88
C LEU A 330 -1.21 -19.61 -9.42
N LEU A 331 -0.91 -20.91 -9.52
CA LEU A 331 0.40 -21.44 -9.12
C LEU A 331 1.52 -21.04 -10.11
N ARG A 332 1.23 -21.06 -11.41
CA ARG A 332 2.19 -20.77 -12.49
C ARG A 332 1.50 -20.21 -13.72
N ILE A 333 2.15 -19.24 -14.37
CA ILE A 333 1.76 -18.73 -15.69
C ILE A 333 2.84 -19.13 -16.69
N HIS A 334 2.47 -19.90 -17.71
CA HIS A 334 3.38 -20.33 -18.75
C HIS A 334 3.36 -19.34 -19.93
N PRO A 335 4.49 -19.07 -20.63
CA PRO A 335 4.53 -18.16 -21.77
C PRO A 335 3.52 -18.52 -22.88
N SER A 336 3.22 -19.82 -23.04
CA SER A 336 2.28 -20.31 -24.05
C SER A 336 0.86 -19.76 -23.91
N HIS A 337 0.46 -19.32 -22.72
CA HIS A 337 -0.88 -18.76 -22.49
C HIS A 337 -1.10 -17.45 -23.28
N PHE A 338 -0.04 -16.66 -23.49
CA PHE A 338 -0.13 -15.33 -24.11
C PHE A 338 0.40 -15.29 -25.54
N ASN A 339 1.11 -16.32 -26.00
CA ASN A 339 1.76 -16.35 -27.33
C ASN A 339 0.84 -15.99 -28.51
N HIS A 340 -0.45 -16.29 -28.40
CA HIS A 340 -1.41 -16.06 -29.48
C HIS A 340 -2.11 -14.69 -29.39
N LEU A 341 -2.04 -13.98 -28.25
CA LEU A 341 -2.80 -12.77 -27.96
C LEU A 341 -2.16 -11.50 -28.56
N THR A 342 -1.95 -11.48 -29.87
CA THR A 342 -1.19 -10.40 -30.54
C THR A 342 -1.89 -9.04 -30.54
N GLN A 343 -3.23 -9.01 -30.41
CA GLN A 343 -4.04 -7.79 -30.42
C GLN A 343 -4.29 -7.21 -29.02
N LEU A 344 -3.82 -7.90 -27.96
CA LEU A 344 -4.09 -7.49 -26.59
C LEU A 344 -3.48 -6.12 -26.30
N GLN A 345 -4.31 -5.23 -25.76
CA GLN A 345 -3.97 -3.85 -25.41
C GLN A 345 -3.87 -3.63 -23.90
N SER A 346 -4.62 -4.39 -23.10
CA SER A 346 -4.56 -4.35 -21.63
C SER A 346 -4.49 -5.76 -21.04
N LEU A 347 -3.54 -5.96 -20.11
CA LEU A 347 -3.35 -7.21 -19.37
C LEU A 347 -3.20 -6.95 -17.87
N ALA A 348 -4.12 -7.48 -17.07
CA ALA A 348 -4.05 -7.36 -15.63
C ALA A 348 -3.72 -8.71 -14.95
N LEU A 349 -2.62 -8.69 -14.19
CA LEU A 349 -1.99 -9.81 -13.46
C LEU A 349 -1.72 -9.44 -11.99
N GLU A 350 -2.46 -8.47 -11.44
CA GLU A 350 -2.33 -8.07 -10.03
C GLU A 350 -2.62 -9.25 -9.09
N GLY A 351 -1.99 -9.26 -7.91
CA GLY A 351 -2.18 -10.32 -6.92
C GLY A 351 -1.61 -11.70 -7.29
N ILE A 352 -1.03 -11.88 -8.49
CA ILE A 352 -0.41 -13.14 -8.93
C ILE A 352 1.12 -13.05 -8.83
N GLU A 353 1.73 -14.06 -8.23
CA GLU A 353 3.18 -14.21 -8.22
C GLU A 353 3.67 -15.02 -9.42
N ILE A 354 4.70 -14.52 -10.12
CA ILE A 354 5.26 -15.13 -11.32
C ILE A 354 6.76 -15.41 -11.05
N PRO A 355 7.10 -16.58 -10.48
CA PRO A 355 8.48 -16.88 -10.07
C PRO A 355 9.49 -16.85 -11.22
N ASP A 356 9.11 -17.41 -12.38
CA ASP A 356 9.98 -17.53 -13.56
C ASP A 356 9.62 -16.52 -14.65
N ILE A 357 9.40 -15.25 -14.28
CA ILE A 357 9.02 -14.20 -15.24
C ILE A 357 10.15 -13.96 -16.26
N GLN A 358 9.79 -13.89 -17.55
CA GLN A 358 10.74 -13.71 -18.64
C GLN A 358 10.19 -12.72 -19.67
N THR A 359 11.07 -11.91 -20.28
CA THR A 359 10.68 -10.93 -21.32
C THR A 359 9.97 -11.59 -22.51
N LYS A 360 10.34 -12.83 -22.84
CA LYS A 360 9.72 -13.63 -23.90
C LYS A 360 8.23 -13.94 -23.68
N MET A 361 7.74 -13.83 -22.44
CA MET A 361 6.32 -14.04 -22.12
C MET A 361 5.43 -12.94 -22.69
N PHE A 362 5.94 -11.70 -22.71
CA PHE A 362 5.16 -10.51 -23.09
C PHE A 362 5.49 -10.02 -24.51
N LEU A 363 6.67 -10.40 -25.04
CA LEU A 363 7.12 -10.03 -26.39
C LEU A 363 6.13 -10.28 -27.55
N PRO A 364 5.31 -11.35 -27.54
CA PRO A 364 4.32 -11.59 -28.59
C PRO A 364 3.23 -10.52 -28.68
N MET A 365 2.91 -9.84 -27.57
CA MET A 365 1.82 -8.88 -27.44
C MET A 365 2.29 -7.47 -27.81
N LYS A 366 2.56 -7.24 -29.10
CA LYS A 366 3.14 -5.98 -29.59
C LYS A 366 2.24 -4.75 -29.39
N ASN A 367 0.93 -4.94 -29.32
CA ASN A 367 -0.04 -3.86 -29.17
C ASN A 367 -0.37 -3.54 -27.70
N LEU A 368 0.35 -4.15 -26.75
CA LEU A 368 0.08 -4.02 -25.33
C LEU A 368 0.46 -2.62 -24.84
N SER A 369 -0.54 -1.89 -24.38
CA SER A 369 -0.43 -0.50 -23.92
C SER A 369 -0.42 -0.40 -22.39
N HIS A 370 -1.19 -1.26 -21.73
CA HIS A 370 -1.36 -1.31 -20.27
C HIS A 370 -1.02 -2.71 -19.73
N ILE A 371 -0.21 -2.76 -18.68
CA ILE A 371 0.03 -4.00 -17.94
C ILE A 371 0.03 -3.74 -16.43
N TYR A 372 -0.65 -4.60 -15.69
CA TYR A 372 -0.77 -4.50 -14.24
C TYR A 372 -0.16 -5.74 -13.60
N PHE A 373 0.80 -5.54 -12.71
CA PHE A 373 1.53 -6.61 -12.01
C PHE A 373 1.33 -6.51 -10.50
N LYS A 374 1.64 -7.60 -9.78
CA LYS A 374 1.72 -7.57 -8.31
C LYS A 374 2.87 -6.69 -7.81
N LYS A 375 4.03 -6.71 -8.49
CA LYS A 375 5.27 -6.08 -8.04
C LYS A 375 5.80 -5.12 -9.11
N PHE A 376 6.27 -3.94 -8.72
CA PHE A 376 6.76 -2.93 -9.68
C PHE A 376 8.00 -3.42 -10.48
N GLN A 377 8.80 -4.32 -9.90
CA GLN A 377 10.00 -4.87 -10.55
C GLN A 377 9.68 -5.66 -11.82
N TYR A 378 8.47 -6.22 -11.93
CA TYR A 378 8.04 -6.99 -13.09
C TYR A 378 7.90 -6.14 -14.35
N CYS A 379 7.72 -4.82 -14.21
CA CYS A 379 7.69 -3.89 -15.34
C CYS A 379 8.98 -3.93 -16.19
N SER A 380 10.13 -4.27 -15.60
CA SER A 380 11.39 -4.43 -16.34
C SER A 380 11.34 -5.51 -17.44
N TYR A 381 10.45 -6.51 -17.29
CA TYR A 381 10.27 -7.59 -18.26
C TYR A 381 9.34 -7.22 -19.43
N ALA A 382 8.64 -6.08 -19.34
CA ALA A 382 7.72 -5.59 -20.36
C ALA A 382 8.09 -4.16 -20.81
N PRO A 383 9.30 -3.92 -21.35
CA PRO A 383 9.78 -2.57 -21.68
C PRO A 383 9.09 -1.95 -22.91
N HIS A 384 8.34 -2.73 -23.68
CA HIS A 384 7.60 -2.26 -24.85
C HIS A 384 6.22 -1.68 -24.51
N VAL A 385 5.76 -1.88 -23.26
CA VAL A 385 4.43 -1.44 -22.80
C VAL A 385 4.51 0.00 -22.31
N ARG A 386 3.57 0.86 -22.69
CA ARG A 386 3.63 2.28 -22.32
C ARG A 386 3.35 2.51 -20.83
N SER A 387 2.26 1.92 -20.32
CA SER A 387 1.80 2.08 -18.95
C SER A 387 1.95 0.74 -18.21
N CYS A 388 2.81 0.71 -17.20
CA CYS A 388 3.00 -0.46 -16.34
C CYS A 388 2.73 -0.07 -14.89
N LYS A 389 1.92 -0.84 -14.16
CA LYS A 389 1.57 -0.59 -12.76
C LYS A 389 1.88 -1.82 -11.88
N PRO A 390 2.24 -1.66 -10.60
CA PRO A 390 2.44 -0.40 -9.86
C PRO A 390 3.80 0.26 -10.18
N ASN A 391 3.89 1.58 -9.97
CA ASN A 391 5.14 2.35 -10.18
C ASN A 391 6.05 2.36 -8.93
N THR A 392 5.50 2.03 -7.75
CA THR A 392 6.17 2.14 -6.44
C THR A 392 5.64 1.04 -5.52
N ASP A 393 6.45 0.60 -4.57
CA ASP A 393 6.03 -0.20 -3.40
C ASP A 393 5.90 0.67 -2.14
N GLY A 394 5.65 1.98 -2.28
CA GLY A 394 5.55 2.93 -1.16
C GLY A 394 6.88 3.29 -0.46
N ILE A 395 7.93 2.49 -0.64
CA ILE A 395 9.27 2.73 -0.09
C ILE A 395 10.22 3.17 -1.20
N SER A 396 10.24 2.36 -2.24
CA SER A 396 11.07 2.45 -3.43
C SER A 396 10.22 2.92 -4.59
N SER A 397 10.87 3.65 -5.49
CA SER A 397 10.34 4.01 -6.79
C SER A 397 11.08 3.22 -7.87
N PHE A 398 10.65 3.37 -9.11
CA PHE A 398 11.36 2.79 -10.25
C PHE A 398 12.83 3.27 -10.35
N GLU A 399 13.08 4.52 -9.95
CA GLU A 399 14.38 5.17 -10.09
C GLU A 399 15.24 5.03 -8.82
N ASP A 400 14.63 5.15 -7.65
CA ASP A 400 15.35 5.28 -6.39
C ASP A 400 14.86 4.29 -5.32
N LEU A 401 15.81 3.77 -4.53
CA LEU A 401 15.56 2.86 -3.41
C LEU A 401 14.65 3.51 -2.34
N LEU A 402 14.87 4.79 -2.04
CA LEU A 402 14.02 5.58 -1.16
C LEU A 402 13.36 6.69 -2.00
N ALA A 403 12.08 6.54 -2.33
CA ALA A 403 11.37 7.49 -3.18
C ALA A 403 11.27 8.90 -2.56
N ASN A 404 11.12 8.99 -1.23
CA ASN A 404 10.87 10.25 -0.53
C ASN A 404 12.17 10.96 -0.12
N MET A 405 12.31 12.24 -0.51
CA MET A 405 13.45 13.08 -0.13
C MET A 405 13.63 13.23 1.38
N VAL A 406 12.53 13.29 2.15
CA VAL A 406 12.58 13.38 3.61
C VAL A 406 13.14 12.10 4.22
N LEU A 407 12.75 10.94 3.70
CA LEU A 407 13.32 9.66 4.15
C LEU A 407 14.83 9.60 3.85
N ARG A 408 15.26 10.06 2.66
CA ARG A 408 16.70 10.10 2.31
C ARG A 408 17.51 10.92 3.29
N VAL A 409 17.06 12.13 3.61
CA VAL A 409 17.75 12.99 4.58
C VAL A 409 17.72 12.37 5.98
N SER A 410 16.57 11.80 6.36
CA SER A 410 16.39 11.20 7.69
C SER A 410 17.30 10.01 7.92
N VAL A 411 17.52 9.13 6.93
CA VAL A 411 18.45 7.99 7.05
C VAL A 411 19.84 8.44 7.46
N TRP A 412 20.39 9.46 6.78
CA TRP A 412 21.72 9.99 7.11
C TRP A 412 21.77 10.63 8.50
N VAL A 413 20.77 11.48 8.81
CA VAL A 413 20.69 12.14 10.11
C VAL A 413 20.63 11.11 11.24
N MET A 414 19.76 10.11 11.12
CA MET A 414 19.62 9.05 12.12
C MET A 414 20.86 8.18 12.22
N ALA A 415 21.50 7.81 11.10
CA ALA A 415 22.75 7.06 11.09
C ALA A 415 23.88 7.79 11.84
N PHE A 416 24.03 9.11 11.61
CA PHE A 416 25.06 9.89 12.30
C PHE A 416 24.76 10.08 13.78
N ILE A 417 23.52 10.40 14.15
CA ILE A 417 23.14 10.60 15.55
C ILE A 417 23.30 9.30 16.34
N THR A 418 22.85 8.17 15.80
CA THR A 418 22.96 6.86 16.46
C THR A 418 24.42 6.44 16.62
N CYS A 419 25.23 6.44 15.55
CA CYS A 419 26.65 6.05 15.62
C CYS A 419 27.46 7.00 16.51
N PHE A 420 27.43 8.30 16.24
CA PHE A 420 28.28 9.26 16.94
C PHE A 420 27.81 9.48 18.38
N GLY A 421 26.49 9.56 18.60
CA GLY A 421 25.91 9.71 19.92
C GLY A 421 26.29 8.55 20.85
N ASN A 422 26.13 7.31 20.40
CA ASN A 422 26.50 6.14 21.21
C ASN A 422 28.02 6.03 21.42
N LEU A 423 28.84 6.32 20.39
CA LEU A 423 30.30 6.31 20.52
C LEU A 423 30.80 7.35 21.54
N LEU A 424 30.22 8.56 21.53
CA LEU A 424 30.53 9.60 22.51
C LEU A 424 30.20 9.15 23.94
N VAL A 425 29.07 8.48 24.15
CA VAL A 425 28.69 7.96 25.47
C VAL A 425 29.64 6.88 25.95
N ILE A 426 30.05 5.96 25.07
CA ILE A 426 31.06 4.94 25.37
C ILE A 426 32.39 5.60 25.75
N GLY A 427 32.84 6.59 24.98
CA GLY A 427 34.08 7.34 25.24
C GLY A 427 34.05 8.08 26.57
N MET A 428 33.01 8.90 26.79
CA MET A 428 32.84 9.67 28.03
C MET A 428 32.80 8.77 29.27
N ARG A 429 32.05 7.67 29.22
CA ARG A 429 31.94 6.71 30.34
C ARG A 429 33.19 5.85 30.53
N SER A 430 34.08 5.79 29.55
CA SER A 430 35.36 5.08 29.65
C SER A 430 36.47 5.98 30.20
N LEU A 431 36.42 7.29 29.93
CA LEU A 431 37.39 8.27 30.42
C LEU A 431 37.12 8.71 31.86
N ILE A 432 35.84 8.82 32.25
CA ILE A 432 35.44 9.26 33.58
C ILE A 432 35.23 8.02 34.46
N ARG A 433 36.06 7.86 35.50
CA ARG A 433 36.00 6.75 36.45
C ARG A 433 34.69 6.83 37.26
N ALA A 434 33.66 6.13 36.79
CA ALA A 434 32.33 6.13 37.41
C ALA A 434 32.31 5.38 38.76
N GLU A 435 31.49 5.86 39.68
CA GLU A 435 31.31 5.31 41.04
C GLU A 435 30.77 3.87 41.05
N ASN A 436 30.05 3.45 40.00
CA ASN A 436 29.53 2.08 39.80
C ASN A 436 29.99 1.48 38.46
N ASN A 437 31.07 0.70 38.49
CA ASN A 437 31.67 0.07 37.31
C ASN A 437 30.72 -0.87 36.55
N LEU A 438 29.79 -1.53 37.24
CA LEU A 438 28.89 -2.53 36.66
C LEU A 438 27.76 -1.90 35.82
N HIS A 439 27.05 -0.92 36.39
CA HIS A 439 26.00 -0.19 35.66
C HIS A 439 26.56 0.58 34.46
N ALA A 440 27.78 1.12 34.58
CA ALA A 440 28.48 1.75 33.46
C ALA A 440 28.85 0.72 32.36
N ALA A 441 29.17 -0.52 32.72
CA ALA A 441 29.43 -1.58 31.75
C ALA A 441 28.16 -1.97 30.97
N CYS A 442 27.00 -2.13 31.63
CA CYS A 442 25.74 -2.45 30.96
C CYS A 442 25.33 -1.37 29.94
N ILE A 443 25.47 -0.08 30.29
CA ILE A 443 25.19 1.03 29.37
C ILE A 443 26.15 1.01 28.16
N LYS A 444 27.43 0.69 28.37
CA LYS A 444 28.38 0.55 27.25
C LYS A 444 27.96 -0.56 26.29
N VAL A 445 27.49 -1.69 26.82
CA VAL A 445 27.01 -2.83 26.02
C VAL A 445 25.72 -2.46 25.25
N LEU A 446 24.81 -1.70 25.85
CA LEU A 446 23.62 -1.15 25.17
C LEU A 446 24.03 -0.23 24.01
N CYS A 447 24.96 0.71 24.24
CA CYS A 447 25.47 1.59 23.20
C CYS A 447 26.15 0.82 22.05
N CYS A 448 26.80 -0.32 22.34
CA CYS A 448 27.36 -1.19 21.29
C CYS A 448 26.25 -1.80 20.42
N ALA A 449 25.14 -2.24 21.01
CA ALA A 449 23.99 -2.75 20.26
C ALA A 449 23.34 -1.64 19.41
N ASP A 450 23.12 -0.45 19.98
CA ASP A 450 22.54 0.71 19.27
C ASP A 450 23.43 1.24 18.14
N CYS A 451 24.75 1.16 18.26
CA CYS A 451 25.67 1.47 17.15
C CYS A 451 25.43 0.57 15.92
N LEU A 452 25.04 -0.69 16.10
CA LEU A 452 24.76 -1.59 14.97
C LEU A 452 23.57 -1.12 14.14
N MET A 453 22.54 -0.53 14.76
CA MET A 453 21.43 0.12 14.05
C MET A 453 21.92 1.29 13.20
N GLY A 454 22.84 2.10 13.71
CA GLY A 454 23.44 3.20 12.96
C GLY A 454 24.27 2.73 11.76
N VAL A 455 25.02 1.63 11.91
CA VAL A 455 25.76 1.00 10.80
C VAL A 455 24.80 0.47 9.73
N TYR A 456 23.69 -0.16 10.13
CA TYR A 456 22.64 -0.58 9.22
C TYR A 456 22.11 0.59 8.38
N LEU A 457 21.68 1.68 9.02
CA LEU A 457 21.16 2.86 8.33
C LEU A 457 22.19 3.51 7.41
N PHE A 458 23.46 3.54 7.83
CA PHE A 458 24.54 4.05 7.00
C PHE A 458 24.66 3.27 5.68
N PHE A 459 24.62 1.93 5.73
CA PHE A 459 24.67 1.11 4.52
C PHE A 459 23.41 1.28 3.66
N VAL A 460 22.22 1.37 4.25
CA VAL A 460 20.99 1.70 3.51
C VAL A 460 21.15 3.02 2.75
N GLY A 461 21.70 4.06 3.40
CA GLY A 461 21.98 5.35 2.77
C GLY A 461 23.02 5.27 1.64
N VAL A 462 24.06 4.44 1.80
CA VAL A 462 25.08 4.21 0.75
C VAL A 462 24.47 3.53 -0.47
N PHE A 463 23.65 2.49 -0.26
CA PHE A 463 23.00 1.78 -1.36
C PHE A 463 21.88 2.60 -2.02
N ASP A 464 21.18 3.46 -1.27
CA ASP A 464 20.30 4.48 -1.86
C ASP A 464 21.07 5.35 -2.85
N VAL A 465 22.23 5.90 -2.45
CA VAL A 465 23.07 6.71 -3.34
C VAL A 465 23.58 5.90 -4.54
N LYS A 466 23.96 4.63 -4.33
CA LYS A 466 24.48 3.75 -5.39
C LYS A 466 23.45 3.45 -6.48
N PHE A 467 22.19 3.29 -6.11
CA PHE A 467 21.14 2.86 -7.04
C PHE A 467 20.30 4.00 -7.62
N ARG A 468 20.69 5.25 -7.41
CA ARG A 468 19.92 6.42 -7.88
C ARG A 468 19.68 6.42 -9.39
N GLY A 469 18.45 6.72 -9.77
CA GLY A 469 18.01 6.76 -11.17
C GLY A 469 17.95 5.40 -11.89
N GLN A 470 18.34 4.29 -11.24
CA GLN A 470 18.46 2.98 -11.88
C GLN A 470 18.05 1.81 -10.97
N TYR A 471 17.32 2.08 -9.89
CA TYR A 471 17.01 1.05 -8.89
C TYR A 471 16.27 -0.15 -9.47
N ASN A 472 15.29 0.04 -10.35
CA ASN A 472 14.50 -1.07 -10.90
C ASN A 472 15.36 -2.17 -11.57
N ARG A 473 16.45 -1.80 -12.27
CA ARG A 473 17.35 -2.78 -12.90
C ARG A 473 18.08 -3.64 -11.88
N ASN A 474 18.38 -3.07 -10.73
CA ASN A 474 19.19 -3.68 -9.68
C ASN A 474 18.35 -4.16 -8.49
N ALA A 475 17.03 -3.92 -8.47
CA ALA A 475 16.18 -4.18 -7.32
C ALA A 475 16.17 -5.67 -6.94
N LEU A 476 16.00 -6.56 -7.93
CA LEU A 476 16.02 -8.01 -7.69
C LEU A 476 17.42 -8.48 -7.24
N LEU A 477 18.47 -8.00 -7.90
CA LEU A 477 19.86 -8.30 -7.53
C LEU A 477 20.18 -7.82 -6.11
N TRP A 478 19.71 -6.64 -5.72
CA TRP A 478 19.89 -6.07 -4.38
C TRP A 478 19.16 -6.88 -3.32
N MET A 479 17.89 -7.17 -3.53
CA MET A 479 17.06 -7.90 -2.57
C MET A 479 17.54 -9.35 -2.39
N GLU A 480 18.05 -10.01 -3.43
CA GLU A 480 18.62 -11.35 -3.33
C GLU A 480 20.08 -11.36 -2.83
N SER A 481 20.73 -10.20 -2.76
CA SER A 481 22.14 -10.09 -2.41
C SER A 481 22.45 -10.49 -0.97
N VAL A 482 23.69 -10.95 -0.75
CA VAL A 482 24.22 -11.23 0.59
C VAL A 482 24.32 -9.93 1.40
N GLU A 483 24.61 -8.81 0.73
CA GLU A 483 24.68 -7.49 1.31
C GLU A 483 23.36 -7.11 1.99
N CYS A 484 22.22 -7.23 1.30
CA CYS A 484 20.90 -6.98 1.87
C CYS A 484 20.61 -7.88 3.08
N ARG A 485 20.94 -9.18 2.98
CA ARG A 485 20.75 -10.14 4.07
C ARG A 485 21.60 -9.80 5.30
N THR A 486 22.86 -9.37 5.11
CA THR A 486 23.77 -9.01 6.21
C THR A 486 23.35 -7.72 6.91
N ILE A 487 22.92 -6.69 6.17
CA ILE A 487 22.44 -5.46 6.81
C ILE A 487 21.13 -5.69 7.57
N GLY A 488 20.24 -6.55 7.06
CA GLY A 488 19.01 -6.95 7.75
C GLY A 488 19.27 -7.74 9.03
N PHE A 489 20.25 -8.64 8.99
CA PHE A 489 20.76 -9.35 10.17
C PHE A 489 21.25 -8.37 11.26
N LEU A 490 22.05 -7.36 10.88
CA LEU A 490 22.55 -6.35 11.82
C LEU A 490 21.42 -5.54 12.46
N ALA A 491 20.42 -5.13 11.68
CA ALA A 491 19.26 -4.40 12.17
C ALA A 491 18.46 -5.23 13.18
N MET A 492 18.18 -6.50 12.87
CA MET A 492 17.46 -7.42 13.74
C MET A 492 18.23 -7.70 15.03
N LEU A 493 19.53 -7.97 14.92
CA LEU A 493 20.40 -8.19 16.08
C LEU A 493 20.40 -6.96 17.00
N SER A 494 20.53 -5.77 16.42
CA SER A 494 20.54 -4.51 17.15
C SER A 494 19.23 -4.28 17.90
N SER A 495 18.08 -4.37 17.21
CA SER A 495 16.77 -4.08 17.81
C SER A 495 16.44 -5.01 18.97
N GLU A 496 16.66 -6.33 18.80
CA GLU A 496 16.28 -7.31 19.82
C GLU A 496 17.22 -7.29 21.03
N VAL A 497 18.53 -7.17 20.80
CA VAL A 497 19.51 -7.05 21.90
C VAL A 497 19.25 -5.79 22.71
N SER A 498 18.95 -4.66 22.06
CA SER A 498 18.64 -3.40 22.77
C SER A 498 17.40 -3.54 23.67
N VAL A 499 16.30 -4.15 23.21
CA VAL A 499 15.09 -4.37 24.03
C VAL A 499 15.35 -5.28 25.23
N LEU A 500 16.08 -6.39 25.03
CA LEU A 500 16.42 -7.32 26.10
C LEU A 500 17.37 -6.67 27.13
N LEU A 501 18.33 -5.86 26.68
CA LEU A 501 19.23 -5.11 27.56
C LEU A 501 18.49 -4.03 28.36
N LEU A 502 17.56 -3.31 27.74
CA LEU A 502 16.69 -2.36 28.44
C LEU A 502 15.90 -3.09 29.52
N THR A 503 15.21 -4.19 29.17
CA THR A 503 14.46 -5.01 30.14
C THR A 503 15.34 -5.44 31.32
N TYR A 504 16.56 -5.92 31.05
CA TYR A 504 17.51 -6.28 32.10
C TYR A 504 17.89 -5.10 33.00
N LEU A 505 18.23 -3.94 32.41
CA LEU A 505 18.56 -2.72 33.15
C LEU A 505 17.41 -2.29 34.07
N THR A 506 16.16 -2.43 33.61
CA THR A 506 14.97 -2.09 34.40
C THR A 506 14.75 -3.07 35.55
N LEU A 507 14.94 -4.37 35.31
CA LEU A 507 14.82 -5.42 36.33
C LEU A 507 15.90 -5.32 37.40
N GLU A 508 17.15 -5.04 37.00
CA GLU A 508 18.26 -4.81 37.92
C GLU A 508 17.90 -3.69 38.92
N LYS A 509 17.35 -2.57 38.44
CA LYS A 509 16.93 -1.46 39.30
C LYS A 509 15.71 -1.77 40.15
N PHE A 510 14.73 -2.47 39.59
CA PHE A 510 13.57 -2.93 40.34
C PHE A 510 13.98 -3.78 41.55
N LEU A 511 14.85 -4.76 41.36
CA LEU A 511 15.32 -5.62 42.45
C LEU A 511 16.03 -4.82 43.56
N VAL A 512 16.87 -3.86 43.19
CA VAL A 512 17.62 -3.04 44.15
C VAL A 512 16.73 -2.07 44.93
N ILE A 513 15.70 -1.50 44.30
CA ILE A 513 14.84 -0.47 44.93
C ILE A 513 13.70 -1.10 45.74
N VAL A 514 13.09 -2.18 45.25
CA VAL A 514 11.96 -2.83 45.92
C VAL A 514 12.42 -3.77 47.03
N PHE A 515 13.58 -4.42 46.89
CA PHE A 515 14.11 -5.36 47.88
C PHE A 515 15.50 -4.92 48.42
N PRO A 516 15.57 -3.86 49.24
CA PRO A 516 16.84 -3.28 49.68
C PRO A 516 17.67 -4.16 50.63
N PHE A 517 17.05 -5.13 51.31
CA PHE A 517 17.69 -5.98 52.33
C PHE A 517 17.99 -7.42 51.89
N SER A 518 17.57 -7.80 50.69
CA SER A 518 17.89 -9.11 50.16
C SER A 518 19.23 -9.03 49.40
N ASN A 519 20.17 -9.94 49.67
CA ASN A 519 21.49 -9.99 49.02
C ASN A 519 21.40 -10.42 47.53
N LEU A 520 20.36 -10.01 46.81
CA LEU A 520 20.09 -10.35 45.41
C LEU A 520 20.85 -9.48 44.40
N ARG A 521 21.85 -8.69 44.81
CA ARG A 521 22.67 -7.94 43.84
C ARG A 521 23.50 -8.92 43.01
N PRO A 522 23.32 -8.94 41.67
CA PRO A 522 24.13 -9.81 40.83
C PRO A 522 25.61 -9.39 40.93
N GLY A 523 26.48 -10.37 41.13
CA GLY A 523 27.92 -10.15 41.13
C GLY A 523 28.44 -9.80 39.73
N LYS A 524 29.68 -9.29 39.64
CA LYS A 524 30.31 -8.94 38.34
C LYS A 524 30.30 -10.08 37.34
N LEU A 525 30.58 -11.31 37.80
CA LEU A 525 30.58 -12.50 36.96
C LEU A 525 29.16 -12.84 36.48
N GLN A 526 28.16 -12.77 37.36
CA GLN A 526 26.77 -13.06 37.02
C GLN A 526 26.23 -12.06 36.00
N THR A 527 26.47 -10.76 36.17
CA THR A 527 26.11 -9.75 35.16
C THR A 527 26.83 -9.99 33.84
N GLY A 528 28.12 -10.35 33.85
CA GLY A 528 28.84 -10.70 32.62
C GLY A 528 28.21 -11.88 31.88
N VAL A 529 27.82 -12.94 32.59
CA VAL A 529 27.14 -14.11 32.01
C VAL A 529 25.77 -13.72 31.42
N ILE A 530 24.98 -12.91 32.13
CA ILE A 530 23.66 -12.46 31.65
C ILE A 530 23.80 -11.61 30.39
N LEU A 531 24.74 -10.66 30.36
CA LEU A 531 24.97 -9.82 29.18
C LEU A 531 25.41 -10.67 27.97
N SER A 532 26.31 -11.62 28.17
CA SER A 532 26.71 -12.56 27.12
C SER A 532 25.56 -13.45 26.64
N SER A 533 24.67 -13.90 27.54
CA SER A 533 23.49 -14.69 27.15
C SER A 533 22.48 -13.88 26.36
N ILE A 534 22.30 -12.59 26.66
CA ILE A 534 21.42 -11.70 25.89
C ILE A 534 21.96 -11.53 24.47
N TRP A 535 23.27 -11.31 24.30
CA TRP A 535 23.90 -11.24 22.98
C TRP A 535 23.78 -12.55 22.20
N LEU A 536 24.00 -13.69 22.86
CA LEU A 536 23.83 -14.99 22.24
C LEU A 536 22.39 -15.22 21.78
N MET A 537 21.40 -14.86 22.61
CA MET A 537 19.98 -14.96 22.27
C MET A 537 19.64 -14.07 21.06
N GLY A 538 20.08 -12.81 21.06
CA GLY A 538 19.85 -11.91 19.93
C GLY A 538 20.51 -12.40 18.64
N PHE A 539 21.72 -12.97 18.72
CA PHE A 539 22.39 -13.59 17.58
C PHE A 539 21.61 -14.77 17.03
N ILE A 540 21.09 -15.65 17.89
CA ILE A 540 20.26 -16.79 17.49
C ILE A 540 18.98 -16.29 16.80
N ILE A 541 18.31 -15.29 17.37
CA ILE A 541 17.09 -14.70 16.77
C ILE A 541 17.40 -14.14 15.37
N ALA A 542 18.49 -13.42 15.20
CA ALA A 542 18.86 -12.88 13.88
C ALA A 542 19.36 -13.96 12.90
N ALA A 543 19.97 -15.05 13.38
CA ALA A 543 20.56 -16.08 12.53
C ALA A 543 19.55 -17.14 12.03
N VAL A 544 18.53 -17.47 12.82
CA VAL A 544 17.55 -18.53 12.50
C VAL A 544 16.93 -18.38 11.09
N PRO A 545 16.49 -17.19 10.65
CA PRO A 545 15.92 -17.03 9.31
C PRO A 545 16.92 -17.25 8.16
N LEU A 546 18.23 -17.18 8.42
CA LEU A 546 19.29 -17.41 7.43
C LEU A 546 19.69 -18.90 7.31
N MET A 547 19.34 -19.74 8.29
CA MET A 547 19.78 -21.14 8.32
C MET A 547 19.02 -22.04 7.35
N ASN A 548 17.76 -21.71 7.03
CA ASN A 548 16.91 -22.57 6.21
C ASN A 548 16.06 -21.76 5.22
N GLU A 549 16.58 -21.64 3.99
CA GLU A 549 15.91 -20.93 2.90
C GLU A 549 14.61 -21.62 2.44
N ASP A 550 14.50 -22.95 2.59
CA ASP A 550 13.28 -23.67 2.21
C ASP A 550 12.10 -23.32 3.13
N VAL A 551 12.38 -23.08 4.41
CA VAL A 551 11.36 -22.76 5.43
C VAL A 551 11.03 -21.27 5.47
N PHE A 552 12.05 -20.39 5.39
CA PHE A 552 11.88 -18.94 5.57
C PHE A 552 11.91 -18.14 4.27
N GLY A 553 12.43 -18.70 3.18
CA GLY A 553 12.69 -17.98 1.93
C GLY A 553 13.73 -16.87 2.12
N ASN A 554 13.72 -15.87 1.23
CA ASN A 554 14.55 -14.68 1.39
C ASN A 554 13.94 -13.74 2.46
N TYR A 555 14.08 -14.08 3.74
CA TYR A 555 13.40 -13.40 4.86
C TYR A 555 13.75 -11.91 4.99
N TYR A 556 15.04 -11.58 4.92
CA TYR A 556 15.51 -10.19 5.01
C TYR A 556 15.33 -9.44 3.69
N GLY A 557 15.53 -10.09 2.55
CA GLY A 557 15.46 -9.46 1.23
C GLY A 557 14.05 -9.36 0.62
N ARG A 558 13.00 -9.17 1.43
CA ARG A 558 11.62 -9.01 0.93
C ARG A 558 11.27 -7.60 0.53
N ASN A 559 11.98 -6.62 1.07
CA ASN A 559 11.80 -5.21 0.77
C ASN A 559 13.15 -4.55 0.49
N GLY A 560 13.12 -3.35 -0.10
CA GLY A 560 14.34 -2.61 -0.44
C GLY A 560 15.21 -2.24 0.79
N VAL A 561 14.61 -2.10 1.98
CA VAL A 561 15.31 -1.71 3.22
C VAL A 561 15.84 -2.91 4.02
N CYS A 562 15.61 -4.13 3.53
CA CYS A 562 16.11 -5.37 4.10
C CYS A 562 15.67 -5.67 5.55
N PHE A 563 14.45 -5.27 5.94
CA PHE A 563 13.95 -5.42 7.32
C PHE A 563 12.55 -6.05 7.38
N PRO A 564 12.35 -7.14 8.15
CA PRO A 564 11.15 -7.99 8.07
C PRO A 564 9.99 -7.51 8.97
N LEU A 565 9.59 -6.24 8.83
CA LEU A 565 8.48 -5.65 9.60
C LEU A 565 7.11 -5.85 8.93
N HIS A 566 7.03 -5.72 7.61
CA HIS A 566 5.78 -5.87 6.87
C HIS A 566 5.59 -7.33 6.43
N SER A 567 4.39 -7.88 6.67
CA SER A 567 4.04 -9.24 6.24
C SER A 567 2.98 -9.18 5.15
N ASP A 568 3.38 -9.49 3.91
CA ASP A 568 2.47 -9.61 2.76
C ASP A 568 1.49 -10.79 2.98
N ARG A 569 0.30 -10.71 2.38
CA ARG A 569 -0.82 -11.66 2.53
C ARG A 569 -0.48 -13.08 2.02
N GLN A 570 0.55 -13.21 1.17
CA GLN A 570 1.01 -14.48 0.59
C GLN A 570 2.29 -15.06 1.24
N GLU A 571 2.73 -14.53 2.39
CA GLU A 571 3.91 -15.09 3.08
C GLU A 571 3.71 -16.55 3.51
N LYS A 572 4.79 -17.35 3.42
CA LYS A 572 4.82 -18.69 4.04
C LYS A 572 4.41 -18.54 5.52
N PRO A 573 3.46 -19.36 6.01
CA PRO A 573 2.88 -19.20 7.35
C PRO A 573 3.92 -19.25 8.47
N THR A 574 5.02 -19.99 8.26
CA THR A 574 6.18 -20.08 9.17
C THR A 574 6.88 -18.74 9.37
N SER A 575 7.13 -18.01 8.28
CA SER A 575 7.80 -16.71 8.33
C SER A 575 6.95 -15.63 8.98
N LYS A 576 5.64 -15.63 8.66
CA LYS A 576 4.67 -14.70 9.27
C LYS A 576 4.57 -14.97 10.77
N GLY A 577 4.50 -16.24 11.16
CA GLY A 577 4.52 -16.67 12.57
C GLY A 577 5.78 -16.24 13.31
N TYR A 578 6.97 -16.38 12.68
CA TYR A 578 8.24 -15.97 13.29
C TYR A 578 8.34 -14.46 13.53
N SER A 579 8.08 -13.64 12.50
CA SER A 579 8.10 -12.16 12.63
C SER A 579 7.09 -11.68 13.69
N THR A 580 5.90 -12.29 13.73
CA THR A 580 4.88 -11.98 14.76
C THR A 580 5.36 -12.38 16.15
N GLY A 581 5.95 -13.58 16.30
CA GLY A 581 6.45 -14.06 17.59
C GLY A 581 7.54 -13.16 18.19
N ILE A 582 8.42 -12.60 17.36
CA ILE A 582 9.48 -11.68 17.81
C ILE A 582 8.91 -10.29 18.10
N PHE A 583 8.37 -9.61 17.08
CA PHE A 583 7.97 -8.20 17.21
C PHE A 583 6.72 -7.96 18.05
N LEU A 584 5.78 -8.91 18.09
CA LEU A 584 4.57 -8.80 18.91
C LEU A 584 4.63 -9.68 20.16
N GLY A 585 5.24 -10.87 20.10
CA GLY A 585 5.34 -11.74 21.27
C GLY A 585 6.42 -11.28 22.25
N LEU A 586 7.69 -11.48 21.88
CA LEU A 586 8.85 -11.21 22.74
C LEU A 586 8.91 -9.74 23.18
N ASN A 587 8.77 -8.80 22.24
CA ASN A 587 8.86 -7.37 22.54
C ASN A 587 7.69 -6.85 23.40
N LEU A 588 6.47 -7.39 23.24
CA LEU A 588 5.36 -7.06 24.12
C LEU A 588 5.57 -7.59 25.55
N VAL A 589 6.09 -8.81 25.68
CA VAL A 589 6.41 -9.39 27.00
C VAL A 589 7.48 -8.54 27.70
N ALA A 590 8.55 -8.19 26.98
CA ALA A 590 9.60 -7.29 27.48
C ALA A 590 9.00 -5.95 27.95
N PHE A 591 8.14 -5.34 27.13
CA PHE A 591 7.46 -4.09 27.47
C PHE A 591 6.58 -4.20 28.73
N LEU A 592 5.78 -5.27 28.85
CA LEU A 592 4.94 -5.51 30.03
C LEU A 592 5.77 -5.68 31.30
N VAL A 593 6.90 -6.40 31.21
CA VAL A 593 7.85 -6.56 32.34
C VAL A 593 8.42 -5.21 32.75
N ILE A 594 8.80 -4.37 31.80
CA ILE A 594 9.29 -3.01 32.05
C ILE A 594 8.22 -2.20 32.79
N VAL A 595 7.00 -2.10 32.24
CA VAL A 595 5.89 -1.32 32.83
C VAL A 595 5.55 -1.80 34.25
N PHE A 596 5.49 -3.12 34.47
CA PHE A 596 5.24 -3.71 35.78
C PHE A 596 6.35 -3.36 36.79
N SER A 597 7.61 -3.49 36.36
CA SER A 597 8.79 -3.18 37.20
C SER A 597 8.81 -1.72 37.62
N TYR A 598 8.44 -0.79 36.72
CA TYR A 598 8.36 0.63 37.03
C TYR A 598 7.20 0.98 37.94
N SER A 599 6.01 0.45 37.67
CA SER A 599 4.83 0.70 38.50
C SER A 599 5.10 0.27 39.95
N SER A 600 5.75 -0.90 40.11
CA SER A 600 6.16 -1.41 41.41
C SER A 600 7.27 -0.60 42.07
N MET A 601 8.24 -0.10 41.30
CA MET A 601 9.31 0.78 41.78
C MET A 601 8.74 2.11 42.32
N PHE A 602 7.86 2.77 41.55
CA PHE A 602 7.19 4.01 41.96
C PHE A 602 6.29 3.79 43.18
N TYR A 603 5.54 2.68 43.22
CA TYR A 603 4.72 2.34 44.37
C TYR A 603 5.56 2.13 45.64
N SER A 604 6.71 1.45 45.54
CA SER A 604 7.64 1.27 46.65
C SER A 604 8.20 2.60 47.15
N ILE A 605 8.61 3.50 46.23
CA ILE A 605 9.11 4.85 46.58
C ILE A 605 8.01 5.69 47.24
N TYR A 606 6.78 5.64 46.73
CA TYR A 606 5.65 6.34 47.32
C TYR A 606 5.35 5.83 48.75
N LYS A 607 5.28 4.51 48.94
CA LYS A 607 5.03 3.89 50.24
C LYS A 607 6.14 4.16 51.25
N THR A 608 7.40 4.10 50.82
CA THR A 608 8.56 4.41 51.69
C THR A 608 8.67 5.91 52.01
N GLY A 609 8.22 6.79 51.11
CA GLY A 609 8.15 8.23 51.33
C GLY A 609 7.12 8.68 52.37
N ILE A 610 6.01 7.95 52.54
CA ILE A 610 4.98 8.26 53.55
C ILE A 610 5.42 7.83 54.96
N ASN A 611 6.18 6.75 55.08
CA ASN A 611 6.50 6.13 56.38
C ASN A 611 7.79 6.63 57.04
N ALA A 612 8.62 7.45 56.36
CA ALA A 612 9.93 7.87 56.88
C ALA A 612 10.13 9.40 56.77
N THR A 613 9.82 10.12 57.84
CA THR A 613 9.99 11.60 57.94
C THR A 613 11.46 12.04 58.08
N ASP A 614 12.38 11.15 58.46
CA ASP A 614 13.79 11.47 58.78
C ASP A 614 14.80 11.15 57.64
N LEU A 615 14.31 10.74 56.46
CA LEU A 615 15.16 10.29 55.34
C LEU A 615 14.95 11.09 54.04
N ARG A 616 14.60 12.38 54.17
CA ARG A 616 14.26 13.30 53.06
C ARG A 616 15.37 13.39 52.00
N SER A 617 16.64 13.28 52.39
CA SER A 617 17.79 13.31 51.47
C SER A 617 17.94 12.06 50.61
N ARG A 618 17.66 10.86 51.16
CA ARG A 618 17.64 9.62 50.35
C ARG A 618 16.40 9.55 49.47
N LEU A 619 15.24 9.99 49.97
CA LEU A 619 14.00 10.07 49.20
C LEU A 619 14.17 10.99 47.97
N HIS A 620 14.78 12.17 48.11
CA HIS A 620 15.06 13.06 46.98
C HIS A 620 15.99 12.42 45.93
N ARG A 621 17.00 11.64 46.37
CA ARG A 621 17.91 10.94 45.47
C ARG A 621 17.20 9.81 44.72
N ASP A 622 16.38 9.03 45.41
CA ASP A 622 15.66 7.88 44.83
C ASP A 622 14.54 8.34 43.88
N VAL A 623 13.85 9.45 44.19
CA VAL A 623 12.88 10.10 43.30
C VAL A 623 13.55 10.71 42.06
N ALA A 624 14.70 11.37 42.20
CA ALA A 624 15.45 11.90 41.05
C ALA A 624 15.94 10.77 40.12
N VAL A 625 16.37 9.65 40.69
CA VAL A 625 16.75 8.45 39.94
C VAL A 625 15.53 7.83 39.23
N ALA A 626 14.39 7.68 39.91
CA ALA A 626 13.17 7.13 39.32
C ALA A 626 12.61 8.00 38.17
N ASN A 627 12.58 9.33 38.33
CA ASN A 627 12.15 10.26 37.28
C ASN A 627 13.05 10.20 36.04
N ARG A 628 14.37 10.00 36.22
CA ARG A 628 15.30 9.79 35.11
C ARG A 628 14.97 8.54 34.30
N PHE A 629 14.67 7.45 34.98
CA PHE A 629 14.30 6.20 34.32
C PHE A 629 12.90 6.24 33.68
N PHE A 630 11.97 7.01 34.25
CA PHE A 630 10.65 7.23 33.65
C PHE A 630 10.74 7.79 32.23
N PHE A 631 11.56 8.82 32.00
CA PHE A 631 11.72 9.38 30.65
C PHE A 631 12.36 8.40 29.65
N ILE A 632 13.30 7.56 30.11
CA ILE A 632 13.91 6.51 29.28
C ILE A 632 12.83 5.53 28.79
N VAL A 633 12.05 4.99 29.73
CA VAL A 633 11.01 3.98 29.45
C VAL A 633 9.86 4.56 28.66
N PHE A 634 9.46 5.79 28.96
CA PHE A 634 8.40 6.48 28.25
C PHE A 634 8.79 6.71 26.78
N SER A 635 10.05 7.09 26.51
CA SER A 635 10.52 7.26 25.13
C SER A 635 10.54 5.95 24.35
N ASP A 636 10.96 4.85 24.98
CA ASP A 636 10.97 3.51 24.39
C ASP A 636 9.53 3.03 24.12
N ALA A 637 8.62 3.21 25.08
CA ALA A 637 7.19 2.90 24.94
C ALA A 637 6.55 3.59 23.72
N LEU A 638 6.84 4.88 23.53
CA LEU A 638 6.32 5.65 22.41
C LEU A 638 6.85 5.16 21.06
N CYS A 639 8.06 4.60 21.01
CA CYS A 639 8.63 4.04 19.78
C CYS A 639 8.03 2.66 19.42
N TRP A 640 7.64 1.86 20.43
CA TRP A 640 7.09 0.52 20.22
C TRP A 640 5.58 0.47 19.94
N ILE A 641 4.80 1.45 20.44
CA ILE A 641 3.35 1.51 20.18
C ILE A 641 3.01 1.44 18.67
N PRO A 642 3.64 2.23 17.77
CA PRO A 642 3.37 2.14 16.34
C PRO A 642 3.71 0.77 15.74
N ILE A 643 4.78 0.13 16.21
CA ILE A 643 5.23 -1.18 15.75
C ILE A 643 4.19 -2.25 16.11
N PHE A 644 3.69 -2.24 17.35
CA PHE A 644 2.63 -3.14 17.78
C PHE A 644 1.34 -2.92 17.00
N LEU A 645 0.96 -1.66 16.77
CA LEU A 645 -0.25 -1.32 16.02
C LEU A 645 -0.19 -1.81 14.58
N VAL A 646 0.93 -1.57 13.87
CA VAL A 646 1.13 -2.09 12.50
C VAL A 646 1.08 -3.61 12.47
N LYS A 647 1.68 -4.30 13.44
CA LYS A 647 1.63 -5.77 13.50
C LYS A 647 0.23 -6.32 13.82
N ILE A 648 -0.53 -5.69 14.70
CA ILE A 648 -1.92 -6.07 14.99
C ILE A 648 -2.80 -5.86 13.75
N LEU A 649 -2.68 -4.73 13.06
CA LEU A 649 -3.40 -4.47 11.82
C LEU A 649 -3.05 -5.50 10.72
N SER A 650 -1.78 -5.90 10.64
CA SER A 650 -1.33 -6.97 9.72
C SER A 650 -1.91 -8.35 10.07
N LEU A 651 -2.17 -8.64 11.35
CA LEU A 651 -2.86 -9.86 11.78
C LEU A 651 -4.37 -9.83 11.48
N LEU A 652 -4.98 -8.64 11.48
CA LEU A 652 -6.38 -8.42 11.12
C LEU A 652 -6.62 -8.40 9.59
N GLU A 653 -5.59 -8.67 8.78
CA GLU A 653 -5.62 -8.64 7.32
C GLU A 653 -6.10 -7.32 6.71
N VAL A 654 -5.87 -6.21 7.42
CA VAL A 654 -6.14 -4.87 6.89
C VAL A 654 -5.00 -4.49 5.95
N GLU A 655 -5.32 -3.94 4.77
CA GLU A 655 -4.32 -3.41 3.84
C GLU A 655 -3.64 -2.18 4.44
N ILE A 656 -2.35 -2.30 4.74
CA ILE A 656 -1.54 -1.22 5.30
C ILE A 656 -0.71 -0.62 4.15
N PRO A 657 -0.81 0.69 3.89
CA PRO A 657 0.06 1.35 2.92
C PRO A 657 1.55 1.10 3.24
N ASP A 658 2.31 0.61 2.26
CA ASP A 658 3.73 0.29 2.41
C ASP A 658 4.60 1.51 2.80
N THR A 659 4.10 2.72 2.51
CA THR A 659 4.68 3.99 2.96
C THR A 659 4.77 4.07 4.49
N ILE A 660 3.75 3.60 5.22
CA ILE A 660 3.74 3.64 6.70
C ILE A 660 4.80 2.69 7.24
N SER A 661 4.90 1.49 6.68
CA SER A 661 5.89 0.49 7.07
C SER A 661 7.33 1.00 6.93
N SER A 662 7.62 1.78 5.88
CA SER A 662 8.94 2.37 5.67
C SER A 662 9.27 3.49 6.66
N TRP A 663 8.32 4.37 6.97
CA TRP A 663 8.51 5.36 8.03
C TRP A 663 8.80 4.71 9.38
N VAL A 664 8.15 3.60 9.70
CA VAL A 664 8.41 2.87 10.95
C VAL A 664 9.85 2.35 10.99
N VAL A 665 10.33 1.70 9.92
CA VAL A 665 11.68 1.10 9.88
C VAL A 665 12.80 2.14 9.84
N ILE A 666 12.64 3.19 9.02
CA ILE A 666 13.70 4.18 8.77
C ILE A 666 13.74 5.26 9.85
N PHE A 667 12.59 5.60 10.44
CA PHE A 667 12.47 6.73 11.35
C PHE A 667 12.13 6.30 12.77
N ILE A 668 11.05 5.53 12.99
CA ILE A 668 10.56 5.23 14.35
C ILE A 668 11.47 4.24 15.09
N LEU A 669 11.85 3.13 14.45
CA LEU A 669 12.70 2.11 15.06
C LEU A 669 14.07 2.68 15.52
N PRO A 670 14.78 3.49 14.70
CA PRO A 670 16.08 4.02 15.09
C PRO A 670 16.03 5.21 16.06
N ILE A 671 14.87 5.85 16.25
CA ILE A 671 14.70 6.94 17.24
C ILE A 671 15.07 6.45 18.64
N ASN A 672 14.69 5.23 18.99
CA ASN A 672 15.04 4.65 20.28
C ASN A 672 16.56 4.64 20.51
N SER A 673 17.30 4.05 19.58
CA SER A 673 18.77 3.99 19.60
C SER A 673 19.45 5.36 19.51
N ALA A 674 18.78 6.37 18.93
CA ALA A 674 19.28 7.74 18.82
C ALA A 674 19.07 8.55 20.12
N LEU A 675 17.95 8.34 20.81
CA LEU A 675 17.60 9.03 22.05
C LEU A 675 18.31 8.42 23.27
N ASN A 676 18.62 7.12 23.26
CA ASN A 676 19.31 6.44 24.36
C ASN A 676 20.56 7.22 24.85
N PRO A 677 21.52 7.61 24.00
CA PRO A 677 22.64 8.47 24.41
C PRO A 677 22.26 9.74 25.16
N ILE A 678 21.26 10.46 24.64
CA ILE A 678 20.78 11.73 25.20
C ILE A 678 20.19 11.48 26.60
N LEU A 679 19.33 10.47 26.70
CA LEU A 679 18.62 10.12 27.92
C LEU A 679 19.55 9.52 28.98
N TYR A 680 20.61 8.80 28.61
CA TYR A 680 21.59 8.28 29.56
C TYR A 680 22.67 9.30 29.98
N THR A 681 22.83 10.41 29.25
CA THR A 681 23.92 11.38 29.44
C THR A 681 23.42 12.74 29.94
N LEU A 682 22.43 13.36 29.28
CA LEU A 682 21.90 14.68 29.66
C LEU A 682 21.15 14.68 30.98
N THR A 683 20.58 13.54 31.38
CA THR A 683 19.84 13.39 32.64
C THR A 683 20.75 13.15 33.86
N THR A 684 22.08 13.09 33.67
CA THR A 684 23.03 12.98 34.78
C THR A 684 23.40 14.36 35.32
N SER A 685 23.30 14.55 36.64
CA SER A 685 23.71 15.78 37.34
C SER A 685 25.15 16.18 37.02
N PHE A 686 26.03 15.20 36.82
CA PHE A 686 27.43 15.41 36.48
C PHE A 686 27.66 16.05 35.10
N PHE A 687 26.88 15.69 34.07
CA PHE A 687 27.01 16.34 32.76
C PHE A 687 26.52 17.79 32.83
N ARG A 688 25.43 18.04 33.57
CA ARG A 688 24.95 19.40 33.83
C ARG A 688 26.03 20.24 34.54
N GLU A 689 26.70 19.69 35.55
CA GLU A 689 27.82 20.36 36.23
C GLU A 689 29.03 20.61 35.31
N GLN A 690 29.42 19.64 34.47
CA GLN A 690 30.54 19.82 33.53
C GLN A 690 30.22 20.80 32.41
N VAL A 691 28.98 20.81 31.91
CA VAL A 691 28.50 21.79 30.93
C VAL A 691 28.40 23.18 31.56
N GLU A 692 27.91 23.30 32.81
CA GLU A 692 27.91 24.55 33.56
C GLU A 692 29.35 25.06 33.79
N LEU A 693 30.31 24.18 34.08
CA LEU A 693 31.74 24.51 34.20
C LEU A 693 32.36 24.93 32.85
N LEU A 694 32.02 24.26 31.75
CA LEU A 694 32.50 24.60 30.41
C LEU A 694 31.88 25.91 29.90
N LEU A 695 30.59 26.13 30.14
CA LEU A 695 29.90 27.39 29.87
C LEU A 695 30.48 28.53 30.72
N CYS A 696 30.76 28.30 32.01
CA CYS A 696 31.46 29.27 32.86
C CYS A 696 32.87 29.59 32.33
N ARG A 697 33.65 28.58 31.91
CA ARG A 697 34.98 28.79 31.31
C ARG A 697 34.90 29.53 29.97
N TRP A 698 33.88 29.26 29.16
CA TRP A 698 33.65 29.92 27.89
C TRP A 698 33.21 31.37 28.08
N GLN A 699 32.29 31.65 29.01
CA GLN A 699 31.92 33.01 29.43
C GLN A 699 33.14 33.78 29.98
N ARG A 700 33.98 33.15 30.82
CA ARG A 700 35.25 33.74 31.29
C ARG A 700 36.22 34.06 30.15
N ARG A 701 36.33 33.19 29.14
CA ARG A 701 37.17 33.44 27.96
C ARG A 701 36.62 34.57 27.10
N HIS A 702 35.29 34.72 26.99
CA HIS A 702 34.66 35.80 26.27
C HIS A 702 34.81 37.16 26.97
N THR A 703 34.74 37.22 28.31
CA THR A 703 34.99 38.45 29.08
C THR A 703 36.47 38.86 29.04
N LEU A 704 37.41 37.93 29.23
CA LEU A 704 38.86 38.20 29.09
C LEU A 704 39.25 38.70 27.69
N LYS A 705 38.57 38.25 26.63
CA LYS A 705 38.79 38.72 25.25
C LYS A 705 38.17 40.12 25.00
N LYS A 706 37.19 40.52 25.80
CA LYS A 706 36.56 41.86 25.78
C LYS A 706 37.42 42.86 26.55
N ASP A 707 37.98 42.48 27.69
CA ASP A 707 38.91 43.31 28.48
C ASP A 707 40.26 43.52 27.80
N ARG A 708 40.76 42.51 27.05
CA ARG A 708 41.98 42.67 26.25
C ARG A 708 41.80 43.62 25.04
N LYS A 709 40.57 43.96 24.66
CA LYS A 709 40.25 44.97 23.63
C LYS A 709 40.01 46.37 24.22
N SER A 710 39.81 46.52 25.53
CA SER A 710 39.54 47.81 26.20
C SER A 710 40.75 48.45 26.89
N LEU A 711 41.91 47.78 26.92
CA LEU A 711 43.17 48.25 27.54
C LEU A 711 43.88 49.40 26.77
N THR A 712 43.14 50.24 26.04
CA THR A 712 43.66 51.49 25.42
C THR A 712 42.94 52.77 25.85
N SER A 713 42.08 52.73 26.88
CA SER A 713 41.54 53.99 27.44
C SER A 713 41.36 53.92 28.95
N SER A 714 42.08 54.82 29.63
CA SER A 714 42.02 55.08 31.06
C SER A 714 40.71 55.77 31.44
N THR A 715 39.84 55.10 32.20
CA THR A 715 38.82 55.78 33.02
C THR A 715 38.43 54.91 34.21
N ILE A 716 38.44 55.52 35.39
CA ILE A 716 37.98 54.95 36.67
C ILE A 716 36.45 54.84 36.61
N PHE A 717 35.91 53.64 36.81
CA PHE A 717 34.47 53.44 36.98
C PHE A 717 34.20 52.58 38.23
N VAL A 718 33.23 53.06 39.02
CA VAL A 718 32.80 52.51 40.31
C VAL A 718 32.15 51.13 40.13
N GLU A 719 32.55 50.18 40.96
CA GLU A 719 32.22 48.76 40.87
C GLU A 719 30.88 48.45 41.57
N THR A 720 29.82 48.14 40.80
CA THR A 720 28.57 47.56 41.32
C THR A 720 28.50 46.06 41.01
N ALA A 721 28.40 45.26 42.08
CA ALA A 721 27.90 43.88 42.21
C ALA A 721 28.29 42.83 41.13
N ARG A 722 29.23 41.95 41.48
CA ARG A 722 29.56 40.69 40.78
C ARG A 722 28.56 39.58 41.16
N PRO A 723 28.11 38.70 40.24
CA PRO A 723 27.55 37.40 40.61
C PRO A 723 28.69 36.42 40.95
N GLN A 724 28.68 35.86 42.15
CA GLN A 724 29.63 34.83 42.60
C GLN A 724 29.28 33.47 41.95
N CYS A 725 30.23 32.88 41.22
CA CYS A 725 30.22 31.44 40.98
C CYS A 725 30.56 30.72 42.29
N TYR A 726 29.74 29.74 42.68
CA TYR A 726 29.78 28.98 43.93
C TYR A 726 31.17 28.39 44.29
N HIS A 727 31.51 28.44 45.59
CA HIS A 727 32.58 27.66 46.24
C HIS A 727 32.14 26.21 46.50
N PRO A 728 33.05 25.20 46.47
CA PRO A 728 32.73 23.84 46.89
C PRO A 728 32.68 23.73 48.43
N PRO A 729 31.89 22.81 49.02
CA PRO A 729 31.84 22.63 50.47
C PRO A 729 33.12 21.95 50.99
N ALA A 730 33.63 22.47 52.10
CA ALA A 730 34.76 21.91 52.82
C ALA A 730 34.39 20.58 53.50
N TYR A 731 34.80 19.46 52.92
CA TYR A 731 34.95 18.18 53.62
C TYR A 731 36.10 17.41 52.97
N LEU A 732 37.32 17.69 53.43
CA LEU A 732 38.51 16.83 53.37
C LEU A 732 39.65 17.59 54.05
N GLN A 733 39.67 17.56 55.39
CA GLN A 733 40.86 17.94 56.13
C GLN A 733 41.76 16.70 56.20
N GLN A 734 42.85 16.79 55.46
CA GLN A 734 43.93 15.83 55.39
C GLN A 734 44.64 15.80 56.75
N LEU A 735 44.63 14.66 57.43
CA LEU A 735 45.49 14.42 58.59
C LEU A 735 46.96 14.46 58.11
N SER A 736 47.70 15.46 58.56
CA SER A 736 49.16 15.43 58.60
C SER A 736 49.61 15.79 60.02
N LEU A 737 50.23 14.81 60.68
CA LEU A 737 50.94 14.93 61.95
C LEU A 737 52.10 15.94 61.87
N VAL A 738 52.41 16.49 63.05
CA VAL A 738 53.69 17.04 63.56
C VAL A 738 53.60 18.53 63.94
N GLU A 739 53.34 18.79 65.22
CA GLU A 739 54.23 19.60 66.09
C GLU A 739 53.78 19.49 67.56
N ALA A 740 54.74 19.25 68.44
CA ALA A 740 54.57 18.96 69.86
C ALA A 740 54.57 20.25 70.70
N ASP A 741 53.75 20.31 71.74
CA ASP A 741 53.72 21.38 72.76
C ASP A 741 54.39 20.87 74.06
N PRO A 742 55.44 21.54 74.58
CA PRO A 742 56.21 21.07 75.72
C PRO A 742 55.54 21.53 77.02
N ARG A 743 54.57 20.77 77.52
CA ARG A 743 54.06 20.99 78.89
C ARG A 743 53.54 19.73 79.61
N TYR A 744 53.99 18.57 79.16
CA TYR A 744 53.94 17.33 79.93
C TYR A 744 55.30 16.63 79.79
N ALA A 745 56.11 16.75 80.85
CA ALA A 745 57.20 15.85 81.17
C ALA A 745 56.68 14.83 82.19
#